data_AF-A0A7W0Y6E6-F1
#
_entry.id   AF-A0A7W0Y6E6-F1
#
_cell.length_a   1.000
_cell.length_b   1.000
_cell.length_c   1.000
_cell.angle_alpha   90.00
_cell.angle_beta   90.00
_cell.angle_gamma   90.00
#
_symmetry.space_group_name_H-M   'P 1'
#
loop_
_entity.id
_entity.type
_entity.pdbx_description
1 polymer ?
#
loop_
_entity_poly.entity_id
_entity_poly.type
_entity_poly.pdbx_seq_one_letter_code
_entity_poly.pdbx_strand_id
1 'polypeptide(L)'
;MGQLSVVARSVEELLATIDAMHPSVIVVDREHGDADDVLERMAKLPSRDQPLVLLVVRDLKGESSPGAHVQVFEPALRNALTVADRAGLDDRAIAVHELLSVSVLADSLDNALESAADQIAAGFRVDRCVISVRGDSTGGAADGTHTWDSFAWNRMVEHCRAAVTCGTTLIASSGAAECESYLAVPLATPLGSHGFVGLVVEQPRIFSLDHRVALQAIASRLGAELGARAVHQRTADEFDRLANGPGKDPLLGIWNPSATSELAAMQVSAAKRSGLPLTVVVVDILDLQGINTRHGLATGDRLLRRIADAIRATVRTEDVIGRWSGDAIAILLHGTSVDGAERLAARLGAVLAARPLDLKAGGSLEIPVTFGLAMMQPNEEAVPMIARAAWAAEHAPDKSGGAIARATTGPLPRPSQPIMIAEEFRATLGGAYRLLHEISRGGMGVVYRAEDLALERPVAIKMLRPDLAEDKAFVEQLRGEAALLARLQHPNLVQIYNFGQTGGDSYFVMELVEGEGLQQAVERHRTERTVMGIAELIATIEQVASALDALHDHGIIHRDVKPANVIRDPFRGRSVLVDVGIARRYGQVIEAAGTPGYVAPEVIRGGDATARSDVYGLAATAYTLLTLVPPWGDGAGVLERQCSGAAVPRPSSIRADLARVDDVLLDALSLDPHGRPASAGALARAIRAALATATAASPPDSARWVGHTVMPSRGAPASKTRGVVFRSVTRALGVRDAERLRDAIGGEHPDLARALTDTAPLEWLPTELFTRLLAVAPPHVDRDSAQLARDIARATMRASFRRFFPASAVTLVPERTLAAIRSVWSRYHTWGTLSSMPVHATEMVVRITATPRDPDLCAWTIGMLEQLVILSGARAPTIEHEACEARGDDACLFRTRWEPLGS
;
A
#
# COMPACT_ATOMS: atom_id res chain seq x y z
N MET A 1 18.63 -5.86 -35.70
CA MET A 1 18.55 -4.85 -36.78
C MET A 1 19.46 -3.71 -36.39
N GLY A 2 20.37 -3.31 -37.29
CA GLY A 2 21.57 -2.54 -36.96
C GLY A 2 21.31 -1.13 -36.42
N GLN A 3 22.02 -0.77 -35.35
CA GLN A 3 22.20 0.62 -34.94
C GLN A 3 23.12 1.30 -35.96
N LEU A 4 22.58 2.25 -36.73
CA LEU A 4 23.39 3.17 -37.51
C LEU A 4 23.74 4.36 -36.61
N SER A 5 24.99 4.44 -36.15
CA SER A 5 25.48 5.63 -35.45
C SER A 5 26.01 6.60 -36.49
N VAL A 6 25.31 7.71 -36.70
CA VAL A 6 25.77 8.79 -37.61
C VAL A 6 26.51 9.82 -36.76
N VAL A 7 27.78 10.04 -37.08
CA VAL A 7 28.58 11.13 -36.51
C VAL A 7 28.64 12.24 -37.57
N ALA A 8 27.83 13.28 -37.39
CA ALA A 8 27.82 14.46 -38.25
C ALA A 8 28.76 15.54 -37.68
N ARG A 9 29.44 16.29 -38.54
CA ARG A 9 30.43 17.31 -38.13
C ARG A 9 29.84 18.71 -38.03
N SER A 10 28.64 18.92 -38.57
CA SER A 10 27.86 20.16 -38.41
C SER A 10 26.36 19.88 -38.38
N VAL A 11 25.59 20.87 -37.91
CA VAL A 11 24.12 20.81 -37.88
C VAL A 11 23.54 20.67 -39.29
N GLU A 12 24.09 21.35 -40.30
CA GLU A 12 23.62 21.18 -41.69
C GLU A 12 23.81 19.76 -42.22
N GLU A 13 24.96 19.12 -41.91
CA GLU A 13 25.23 17.74 -42.33
C GLU A 13 24.30 16.73 -41.64
N LEU A 14 24.01 16.97 -40.35
CA LEU A 14 23.04 16.18 -39.59
C LEU A 14 21.63 16.29 -40.20
N LEU A 15 21.16 17.51 -40.48
CA LEU A 15 19.84 17.77 -41.07
C LEU A 15 19.70 17.14 -42.46
N ALA A 16 20.72 17.27 -43.31
CA ALA A 16 20.75 16.62 -44.63
C ALA A 16 20.69 15.10 -44.51
N THR A 17 21.37 14.51 -43.51
CA THR A 17 21.36 13.06 -43.28
C THR A 17 20.01 12.59 -42.75
N ILE A 18 19.39 13.34 -41.84
CA ILE A 18 18.04 13.05 -41.32
C ILE A 18 17.01 13.12 -42.46
N ASP A 19 17.20 14.05 -43.40
CA ASP A 19 16.33 14.18 -44.57
C ASP A 19 16.55 13.07 -45.60
N ALA A 20 17.78 12.57 -45.77
CA ALA A 20 18.04 11.43 -46.65
C ALA A 20 17.60 10.07 -46.05
N MET A 21 17.77 9.87 -44.74
CA MET A 21 17.65 8.56 -44.11
C MET A 21 16.31 8.31 -43.42
N HIS A 22 15.53 9.37 -43.16
CA HIS A 22 14.25 9.31 -42.47
C HIS A 22 14.25 8.43 -41.19
N PRO A 23 15.17 8.68 -40.24
CA PRO A 23 15.25 7.86 -39.04
C PRO A 23 14.00 8.04 -38.17
N SER A 24 13.59 6.97 -37.48
CA SER A 24 12.49 7.00 -36.49
C SER A 24 12.95 7.47 -35.10
N VAL A 25 14.25 7.35 -34.81
CA VAL A 25 14.88 7.78 -33.56
C VAL A 25 16.19 8.50 -33.85
N ILE A 26 16.41 9.65 -33.21
CA ILE A 26 17.66 10.43 -33.29
C ILE A 26 18.19 10.62 -31.88
N VAL A 27 19.47 10.31 -31.64
CA VAL A 27 20.14 10.49 -30.35
C VAL A 27 21.16 11.61 -30.48
N VAL A 28 21.12 12.60 -29.59
CA VAL A 28 22.02 13.75 -29.56
C VAL A 28 22.71 13.81 -28.20
N ASP A 29 24.04 13.82 -28.17
CA ASP A 29 24.82 13.95 -26.93
C ASP A 29 25.14 15.44 -26.67
N ARG A 30 24.90 15.92 -25.45
CA ARG A 30 24.97 17.35 -25.10
C ARG A 30 26.38 17.88 -24.78
N GLU A 31 27.44 17.09 -25.02
CA GLU A 31 28.83 17.55 -24.86
C GLU A 31 29.19 18.77 -25.74
N HIS A 32 28.40 19.10 -26.78
CA HIS A 32 28.62 20.24 -27.65
C HIS A 32 27.46 21.24 -27.51
N GLY A 33 27.77 22.48 -27.12
CA GLY A 33 26.83 23.53 -26.69
C GLY A 33 25.81 24.06 -27.71
N ASP A 34 25.54 23.33 -28.79
CA ASP A 34 24.61 23.72 -29.87
C ASP A 34 23.36 22.83 -29.95
N ALA A 35 23.12 21.99 -28.93
CA ALA A 35 21.95 21.10 -28.89
C ALA A 35 20.61 21.88 -29.03
N ASP A 36 20.56 23.10 -28.49
CA ASP A 36 19.36 23.94 -28.54
C ASP A 36 19.13 24.51 -29.98
N ASP A 37 20.18 24.83 -30.75
CA ASP A 37 20.08 25.25 -32.18
C ASP A 37 19.66 24.07 -33.09
N VAL A 38 20.16 22.86 -32.81
CA VAL A 38 19.75 21.64 -33.52
C VAL A 38 18.24 21.42 -33.37
N LEU A 39 17.72 21.54 -32.14
CA LEU A 39 16.30 21.41 -31.85
C LEU A 39 15.46 22.46 -32.57
N GLU A 40 15.90 23.72 -32.56
CA GLU A 40 15.17 24.83 -33.20
C GLU A 40 15.07 24.63 -34.73
N ARG A 41 16.14 24.19 -35.38
CA ARG A 41 16.14 23.98 -36.83
C ARG A 41 15.41 22.72 -37.25
N MET A 42 15.45 21.66 -36.44
CA MET A 42 14.67 20.45 -36.69
C MET A 42 13.16 20.72 -36.64
N ALA A 43 12.70 21.61 -35.76
CA ALA A 43 11.31 22.03 -35.70
C ALA A 43 10.80 22.68 -37.01
N LYS A 44 11.72 23.11 -37.89
CA LYS A 44 11.42 23.76 -39.19
C LYS A 44 11.40 22.79 -40.39
N LEU A 45 11.76 21.51 -40.24
CA LEU A 45 11.76 20.50 -41.33
C LEU A 45 10.35 20.16 -41.86
N PRO A 46 10.14 19.72 -43.12
CA PRO A 46 8.80 19.38 -43.65
C PRO A 46 8.07 18.29 -42.85
N SER A 47 6.73 18.30 -42.81
CA SER A 47 5.96 17.31 -42.05
C SER A 47 6.16 15.90 -42.60
N ARG A 48 6.45 14.95 -41.71
CA ARG A 48 6.58 13.52 -42.03
C ARG A 48 5.36 12.75 -41.55
N ASP A 49 5.03 11.63 -42.18
CA ASP A 49 3.88 10.80 -41.77
C ASP A 49 4.13 9.99 -40.47
N GLN A 50 5.38 9.92 -40.00
CA GLN A 50 5.75 9.17 -38.80
C GLN A 50 6.25 10.09 -37.68
N PRO A 51 5.91 9.78 -36.41
CA PRO A 51 6.40 10.53 -35.25
C PRO A 51 7.92 10.34 -35.11
N LEU A 52 8.63 11.46 -34.95
CA LEU A 52 10.08 11.46 -34.78
C LEU A 52 10.42 11.52 -33.30
N VAL A 53 11.17 10.53 -32.80
CA VAL A 53 11.62 10.48 -31.39
C VAL A 53 13.05 11.02 -31.32
N LEU A 54 13.26 12.07 -30.54
CA LEU A 54 14.57 12.64 -30.28
C LEU A 54 15.00 12.37 -28.84
N LEU A 55 16.23 11.90 -28.64
CA LEU A 55 16.79 11.56 -27.35
C LEU A 55 18.05 12.39 -27.12
N VAL A 56 17.99 13.39 -26.25
CA VAL A 56 19.11 14.27 -25.90
C VAL A 56 19.72 13.81 -24.57
N VAL A 57 20.97 13.36 -24.57
CA VAL A 57 21.67 12.86 -23.37
C VAL A 57 22.52 13.98 -22.78
N ARG A 58 22.36 14.36 -21.50
CA ARG A 58 23.12 15.46 -20.84
C ARG A 58 24.38 15.01 -20.07
N ASP A 59 25.27 16.00 -20.00
CA ASP A 59 26.61 16.18 -19.40
C ASP A 59 27.03 15.28 -18.22
N LEU A 60 28.17 14.59 -18.38
CA LEU A 60 28.84 13.79 -17.34
C LEU A 60 29.66 14.64 -16.34
N LYS A 61 29.75 15.96 -16.51
CA LYS A 61 30.57 16.85 -15.69
C LYS A 61 29.79 18.06 -15.16
N GLY A 62 28.90 17.86 -14.19
CA GLY A 62 28.58 18.98 -13.30
C GLY A 62 27.29 18.94 -12.50
N GLU A 63 26.30 18.13 -12.86
CA GLU A 63 25.03 18.09 -12.14
C GLU A 63 24.77 16.73 -11.48
N SER A 64 24.13 16.79 -10.32
CA SER A 64 23.99 15.71 -9.34
C SER A 64 23.05 14.57 -9.76
N SER A 65 22.55 14.55 -11.00
CA SER A 65 21.56 13.54 -11.44
C SER A 65 21.70 13.25 -12.94
N PRO A 66 22.03 12.01 -13.34
CA PRO A 66 22.05 11.63 -14.75
C PRO A 66 20.62 11.51 -15.30
N GLY A 67 20.31 12.22 -16.40
CA GLY A 67 19.02 12.15 -17.08
C GLY A 67 19.13 12.34 -18.60
N ALA A 68 18.38 11.56 -19.37
CA ALA A 68 18.24 11.72 -20.81
C ALA A 68 16.92 12.42 -21.13
N HIS A 69 16.95 13.55 -21.83
CA HIS A 69 15.76 14.27 -22.25
C HIS A 69 15.19 13.62 -23.52
N VAL A 70 13.96 13.10 -23.47
CA VAL A 70 13.27 12.55 -24.65
C VAL A 70 12.25 13.56 -25.15
N GLN A 71 12.34 13.98 -26.41
CA GLN A 71 11.37 14.84 -27.07
C GLN A 71 10.71 14.10 -28.23
N VAL A 72 9.38 14.06 -28.27
CA VAL A 72 8.62 13.41 -29.35
C VAL A 72 7.92 14.46 -30.20
N PHE A 73 8.28 14.55 -31.49
CA PHE A 73 7.67 15.49 -32.43
C PHE A 73 6.60 14.78 -33.28
N GLU A 74 5.33 15.20 -33.11
CA GLU A 74 4.20 14.72 -33.92
C GLU A 74 3.73 15.75 -34.96
N PRO A 75 3.30 15.32 -36.17
CA PRO A 75 2.75 16.21 -37.20
C PRO A 75 1.51 17.00 -36.75
N ALA A 76 0.72 16.44 -35.83
CA ALA A 76 -0.45 17.09 -35.24
C ALA A 76 -0.10 18.36 -34.44
N LEU A 77 1.11 18.40 -33.85
CA LEU A 77 1.62 19.56 -33.12
C LEU A 77 1.86 20.74 -34.07
N ARG A 78 2.33 20.50 -35.30
CA ARG A 78 2.50 21.57 -36.30
C ARG A 78 1.16 22.16 -36.74
N ASN A 79 0.11 21.35 -36.91
CA ASN A 79 -1.24 21.86 -37.20
C ASN A 79 -1.80 22.68 -36.04
N ALA A 80 -1.55 22.28 -34.80
CA ALA A 80 -1.88 23.06 -33.60
C ALA A 80 -1.16 24.42 -33.57
N LEU A 81 0.15 24.43 -33.88
CA LEU A 81 0.98 25.62 -34.01
C LEU A 81 0.48 26.56 -35.12
N THR A 82 0.07 26.00 -36.26
CA THR A 82 -0.45 26.77 -37.41
C THR A 82 -1.82 27.39 -37.10
N VAL A 83 -2.63 26.75 -36.25
CA VAL A 83 -3.92 27.29 -35.78
C VAL A 83 -3.71 28.38 -34.73
N ALA A 84 -2.72 28.25 -33.84
CA ALA A 84 -2.35 29.28 -32.87
C ALA A 84 -1.81 30.55 -33.56
N ASP A 85 -1.02 30.41 -34.62
CA ASP A 85 -0.57 31.52 -35.48
C ASP A 85 -1.73 32.21 -36.21
N ARG A 86 -2.73 31.43 -36.67
CA ARG A 86 -3.95 31.98 -37.33
C ARG A 86 -4.92 32.61 -36.34
N ALA A 87 -4.90 32.22 -35.07
CA ALA A 87 -5.79 32.74 -34.04
C ALA A 87 -5.48 34.20 -33.66
N GLY A 88 -4.37 34.78 -34.15
CA GLY A 88 -4.23 36.22 -34.38
C GLY A 88 -4.77 37.11 -33.26
N LEU A 89 -4.38 36.83 -32.01
CA LEU A 89 -4.78 37.61 -30.85
C LEU A 89 -3.95 38.90 -30.83
N ASP A 90 -4.49 39.93 -31.48
CA ASP A 90 -4.00 41.32 -31.50
C ASP A 90 -2.47 41.44 -31.63
N ASP A 91 -1.98 41.30 -32.87
CA ASP A 91 -0.66 41.73 -33.38
C ASP A 91 0.62 41.10 -32.80
N ARG A 92 0.58 40.02 -32.02
CA ARG A 92 1.78 39.18 -31.78
C ARG A 92 1.48 37.69 -31.79
N ALA A 93 2.25 36.94 -32.58
CA ALA A 93 2.24 35.48 -32.59
C ALA A 93 2.60 34.95 -31.19
N ILE A 94 1.85 33.97 -30.71
CA ILE A 94 2.16 33.26 -29.47
C ILE A 94 3.49 32.53 -29.71
N ALA A 95 4.55 32.83 -28.93
CA ALA A 95 5.86 32.21 -29.07
C ALA A 95 5.85 30.76 -28.55
N VAL A 96 5.20 29.84 -29.29
CA VAL A 96 4.94 28.48 -28.82
C VAL A 96 6.20 27.63 -28.63
N HIS A 97 7.33 28.05 -29.19
CA HIS A 97 8.63 27.41 -28.97
C HIS A 97 9.20 27.65 -27.57
N GLU A 98 8.82 28.76 -26.92
CA GLU A 98 9.17 29.05 -25.51
C GLU A 98 8.21 28.35 -24.54
N LEU A 99 6.98 28.08 -24.99
CA LEU A 99 5.86 27.49 -24.22
C LEU A 99 6.03 26.02 -23.79
N LEU A 100 7.05 25.32 -24.29
CA LEU A 100 7.12 23.84 -24.22
C LEU A 100 8.51 23.32 -23.79
N SER A 101 9.23 24.07 -22.96
CA SER A 101 10.42 23.57 -22.26
C SER A 101 10.06 22.90 -20.93
N VAL A 102 9.05 22.02 -20.91
CA VAL A 102 8.80 21.16 -19.74
C VAL A 102 9.93 20.14 -19.68
N SER A 103 10.99 20.47 -18.92
CA SER A 103 12.11 19.56 -18.71
C SER A 103 11.62 18.31 -17.98
N VAL A 104 11.63 17.17 -18.69
CA VAL A 104 11.10 15.89 -18.18
C VAL A 104 11.91 15.36 -16.98
N LEU A 105 13.11 15.89 -16.70
CA LEU A 105 14.01 15.32 -15.69
C LEU A 105 14.80 16.32 -14.82
N ALA A 106 14.60 17.64 -14.95
CA ALA A 106 15.41 18.60 -14.18
C ALA A 106 14.70 19.20 -12.96
N ASP A 107 13.36 19.29 -12.94
CA ASP A 107 12.59 19.96 -11.88
C ASP A 107 11.32 19.19 -11.45
N SER A 108 10.77 19.54 -10.29
CA SER A 108 9.49 19.03 -9.79
C SER A 108 8.38 19.27 -10.82
N LEU A 109 7.42 18.34 -10.90
CA LEU A 109 6.28 18.44 -11.81
C LEU A 109 5.52 19.77 -11.61
N ASP A 110 5.43 20.22 -10.37
CA ASP A 110 4.75 21.44 -9.97
C ASP A 110 5.36 22.69 -10.62
N ASN A 111 6.69 22.84 -10.53
CA ASN A 111 7.40 23.98 -11.13
C ASN A 111 7.22 24.03 -12.65
N ALA A 112 7.18 22.85 -13.30
CA ALA A 112 7.00 22.77 -14.73
C ALA A 112 5.56 23.09 -15.17
N LEU A 113 4.56 22.70 -14.38
CA LEU A 113 3.16 23.05 -14.61
C LEU A 113 2.91 24.54 -14.35
N GLU A 114 3.56 25.12 -13.33
CA GLU A 114 3.51 26.54 -13.03
C GLU A 114 4.12 27.37 -14.17
N SER A 115 5.33 27.02 -14.62
CA SER A 115 5.95 27.67 -15.78
C SER A 115 5.12 27.52 -17.06
N ALA A 116 4.44 26.40 -17.27
CA ALA A 116 3.56 26.22 -18.43
C ALA A 116 2.29 27.08 -18.31
N ALA A 117 1.72 27.20 -17.10
CA ALA A 117 0.57 28.06 -16.84
C ALA A 117 0.92 29.54 -17.11
N ASP A 118 2.08 30.01 -16.64
CA ASP A 118 2.61 31.35 -16.90
C ASP A 118 2.64 31.68 -18.39
N GLN A 119 3.26 30.79 -19.16
CA GLN A 119 3.47 31.01 -20.57
C GLN A 119 2.13 30.99 -21.33
N ILE A 120 1.18 30.13 -20.93
CA ILE A 120 -0.16 30.08 -21.52
C ILE A 120 -0.94 31.35 -21.17
N ALA A 121 -0.89 31.82 -19.92
CA ALA A 121 -1.55 33.06 -19.50
C ALA A 121 -1.05 34.26 -20.33
N ALA A 122 0.29 34.38 -20.44
CA ALA A 122 0.94 35.41 -21.25
C ALA A 122 0.55 35.30 -22.74
N GLY A 123 0.53 34.09 -23.29
CA GLY A 123 0.19 33.83 -24.69
C GLY A 123 -1.25 34.21 -25.07
N PHE A 124 -2.21 33.93 -24.19
CA PHE A 124 -3.62 34.31 -24.42
C PHE A 124 -3.96 35.72 -23.95
N ARG A 125 -3.01 36.44 -23.33
CA ARG A 125 -3.21 37.74 -22.66
C ARG A 125 -4.40 37.71 -21.72
N VAL A 126 -4.39 36.71 -20.85
CA VAL A 126 -5.39 36.55 -19.79
C VAL A 126 -4.72 36.79 -18.46
N ASP A 127 -5.51 37.17 -17.46
CA ASP A 127 -4.96 37.48 -16.15
C ASP A 127 -4.34 36.24 -15.51
N ARG A 128 -4.95 35.06 -15.72
CA ARG A 128 -4.49 33.80 -15.13
C ARG A 128 -4.74 32.59 -16.04
N CYS A 129 -3.87 31.59 -15.93
CA CYS A 129 -4.09 30.25 -16.46
C CYS A 129 -4.05 29.23 -15.33
N VAL A 130 -4.96 28.25 -15.36
CA VAL A 130 -5.09 27.18 -14.39
C VAL A 130 -4.89 25.85 -15.08
N ILE A 131 -3.90 25.08 -14.63
CA ILE A 131 -3.67 23.71 -15.08
C ILE A 131 -3.97 22.77 -13.91
N SER A 132 -4.92 21.86 -14.10
CA SER A 132 -5.30 20.86 -13.10
C SER A 132 -5.02 19.45 -13.60
N VAL A 133 -4.32 18.65 -12.81
CA VAL A 133 -4.05 17.21 -12.99
C VAL A 133 -4.46 16.45 -11.72
N ARG A 134 -5.05 15.25 -11.86
CA ARG A 134 -5.58 14.47 -10.73
C ARG A 134 -4.46 13.77 -9.97
N GLY A 135 -4.30 14.08 -8.68
CA GLY A 135 -3.42 13.33 -7.76
C GLY A 135 -2.40 14.18 -7.01
N ASP A 136 -2.03 15.34 -7.54
CA ASP A 136 -1.10 16.28 -6.89
C ASP A 136 -1.87 17.52 -6.38
N SER A 137 -1.62 17.92 -5.13
CA SER A 137 -2.28 19.04 -4.44
C SER A 137 -1.76 20.42 -4.88
N THR A 138 -0.85 20.46 -5.84
CA THR A 138 -0.05 21.61 -6.26
C THR A 138 -0.48 22.01 -7.67
N GLY A 139 -1.65 22.62 -7.78
CA GLY A 139 -2.04 23.25 -9.04
C GLY A 139 -1.07 24.39 -9.33
N GLY A 140 -0.27 24.28 -10.39
CA GLY A 140 0.58 25.36 -10.86
C GLY A 140 -0.27 26.58 -11.20
N ALA A 141 0.03 27.72 -10.58
CA ALA A 141 -0.67 28.98 -10.78
C ALA A 141 0.37 30.10 -10.81
N ALA A 142 0.29 30.93 -11.84
CA ALA A 142 1.07 32.14 -11.93
C ALA A 142 0.21 33.22 -12.61
N ASP A 143 0.20 34.49 -12.23
CA ASP A 143 1.18 35.36 -11.55
C ASP A 143 0.66 35.87 -10.18
N GLY A 144 1.59 36.29 -9.31
CA GLY A 144 1.34 37.25 -8.24
C GLY A 144 1.15 36.71 -6.82
N THR A 145 2.27 36.44 -6.14
CA THR A 145 2.41 36.40 -4.66
C THR A 145 1.51 35.42 -3.88
N HIS A 146 2.13 34.45 -3.22
CA HIS A 146 1.54 33.51 -2.25
C HIS A 146 0.52 34.13 -1.28
N THR A 147 -0.76 34.27 -1.67
CA THR A 147 -1.93 34.45 -0.79
C THR A 147 -3.22 34.36 -1.62
N TRP A 148 -3.55 33.20 -2.18
CA TRP A 148 -4.95 32.89 -2.44
C TRP A 148 -5.43 32.06 -1.26
N ASP A 149 -6.48 32.52 -0.55
CA ASP A 149 -7.14 31.63 0.40
C ASP A 149 -7.62 30.38 -0.36
N SER A 150 -7.63 29.22 0.30
CA SER A 150 -8.01 27.96 -0.36
C SER A 150 -9.43 28.00 -0.94
N PHE A 151 -10.26 28.96 -0.54
CA PHE A 151 -11.63 29.14 -1.02
C PHE A 151 -11.68 29.78 -2.42
N ALA A 152 -10.92 30.84 -2.66
CA ALA A 152 -10.86 31.51 -3.95
C ALA A 152 -10.27 30.58 -5.03
N TRP A 153 -9.25 29.79 -4.67
CA TRP A 153 -8.72 28.74 -5.53
C TRP A 153 -9.77 27.67 -5.87
N ASN A 154 -10.46 27.12 -4.87
CA ASN A 154 -11.48 26.09 -5.08
C ASN A 154 -12.64 26.60 -5.95
N ARG A 155 -13.10 27.84 -5.72
CA ARG A 155 -14.14 28.48 -6.56
C ARG A 155 -13.69 28.63 -8.01
N MET A 156 -12.46 29.10 -8.24
CA MET A 156 -11.90 29.24 -9.58
C MET A 156 -11.82 27.87 -10.30
N VAL A 157 -11.37 26.83 -9.60
CA VAL A 157 -11.31 25.45 -10.13
C VAL A 157 -12.71 24.92 -10.46
N GLU A 158 -13.72 25.21 -9.64
CA GLU A 158 -15.12 24.85 -9.91
C GLU A 158 -15.68 25.58 -11.14
N HIS A 159 -15.43 26.88 -11.27
CA HIS A 159 -15.84 27.65 -12.44
C HIS A 159 -15.15 27.17 -13.73
N CYS A 160 -13.86 26.86 -13.69
CA CYS A 160 -13.17 26.24 -14.82
C CYS A 160 -13.76 24.86 -15.16
N ARG A 161 -14.09 24.03 -14.16
CA ARG A 161 -14.75 22.72 -14.40
C ARG A 161 -16.14 22.88 -15.01
N ALA A 162 -16.90 23.88 -14.56
CA ALA A 162 -18.18 24.23 -15.16
C ALA A 162 -18.01 24.71 -16.61
N ALA A 163 -16.99 25.53 -16.90
CA ALA A 163 -16.64 25.98 -18.24
C ALA A 163 -16.24 24.82 -19.19
N VAL A 164 -15.51 23.82 -18.69
CA VAL A 164 -15.24 22.57 -19.42
C VAL A 164 -16.55 21.86 -19.76
N THR A 165 -17.45 21.74 -18.79
CA THR A 165 -18.71 20.98 -18.92
C THR A 165 -19.68 21.66 -19.89
N CYS A 166 -19.79 22.99 -19.84
CA CYS A 166 -20.69 23.72 -20.71
C CYS A 166 -20.15 23.88 -22.14
N GLY A 167 -18.83 23.73 -22.33
CA GLY A 167 -18.22 23.85 -23.65
C GLY A 167 -18.29 25.27 -24.23
N THR A 168 -18.52 26.29 -23.40
CA THR A 168 -18.60 27.72 -23.77
C THR A 168 -17.79 28.58 -22.79
N THR A 169 -17.74 29.89 -23.00
CA THR A 169 -17.20 30.84 -22.00
C THR A 169 -18.20 30.94 -20.85
N LEU A 170 -17.74 30.73 -19.62
CA LEU A 170 -18.53 30.94 -18.41
C LEU A 170 -18.21 32.32 -17.84
N ILE A 171 -19.23 33.12 -17.51
CA ILE A 171 -19.04 34.38 -16.79
C ILE A 171 -19.65 34.19 -15.39
N ALA A 172 -18.84 34.35 -14.35
CA ALA A 172 -19.27 34.17 -12.96
C ALA A 172 -18.83 35.36 -12.09
N SER A 173 -19.63 35.67 -11.08
CA SER A 173 -19.31 36.75 -10.13
C SER A 173 -18.29 36.26 -9.11
N SER A 174 -17.19 36.99 -8.92
CA SER A 174 -16.12 36.66 -7.97
C SER A 174 -16.32 37.30 -6.58
N GLY A 175 -17.33 38.18 -6.41
CA GLY A 175 -17.56 38.92 -5.17
C GLY A 175 -18.46 40.15 -5.37
N ALA A 176 -18.48 41.05 -4.36
CA ALA A 176 -19.50 42.11 -4.18
C ALA A 176 -19.67 43.14 -5.32
N ALA A 177 -18.85 43.13 -6.37
CA ALA A 177 -19.08 43.90 -7.61
C ALA A 177 -18.31 43.40 -8.86
N GLU A 178 -17.59 42.27 -8.81
CA GLU A 178 -16.65 41.85 -9.87
C GLU A 178 -17.12 40.57 -10.59
N CYS A 179 -16.83 40.48 -11.89
CA CYS A 179 -17.27 39.41 -12.80
C CYS A 179 -16.09 38.90 -13.63
N GLU A 180 -15.74 37.63 -13.45
CA GLU A 180 -14.66 36.97 -14.17
C GLU A 180 -15.21 36.10 -15.32
N SER A 181 -14.41 35.93 -16.37
CA SER A 181 -14.71 35.07 -17.52
C SER A 181 -13.74 33.90 -17.59
N TYR A 182 -14.28 32.70 -17.78
CA TYR A 182 -13.55 31.44 -17.75
C TYR A 182 -13.72 30.69 -19.08
N LEU A 183 -12.61 30.26 -19.68
CA LEU A 183 -12.58 29.31 -20.79
C LEU A 183 -11.75 28.11 -20.38
N ALA A 184 -12.32 26.92 -20.37
CA ALA A 184 -11.56 25.72 -20.04
C ALA A 184 -11.85 24.56 -20.99
N VAL A 185 -10.83 23.72 -21.17
CA VAL A 185 -10.84 22.54 -22.03
C VAL A 185 -10.29 21.33 -21.26
N PRO A 186 -10.76 20.11 -21.58
CA PRO A 186 -10.28 18.91 -20.91
C PRO A 186 -8.81 18.63 -21.24
N LEU A 187 -8.05 18.24 -20.21
CA LEU A 187 -6.67 17.75 -20.33
C LEU A 187 -6.70 16.22 -20.37
N ALA A 188 -6.43 15.66 -21.55
CA ALA A 188 -6.53 14.23 -21.82
C ALA A 188 -5.14 13.61 -22.02
N THR A 189 -4.84 12.50 -21.31
CA THR A 189 -3.61 11.72 -21.54
C THR A 189 -3.94 10.41 -22.26
N PRO A 190 -2.98 9.77 -22.97
CA PRO A 190 -3.18 8.45 -23.60
C PRO A 190 -3.60 7.33 -22.63
N LEU A 191 -3.38 7.51 -21.32
CA LEU A 191 -3.75 6.58 -20.26
C LEU A 191 -5.13 6.89 -19.64
N GLY A 192 -5.79 7.96 -20.10
CA GLY A 192 -7.06 8.47 -19.58
C GLY A 192 -7.00 9.96 -19.26
N SER A 193 -8.14 10.64 -19.36
CA SER A 193 -8.25 12.08 -19.03
C SER A 193 -8.39 12.29 -17.53
N HIS A 194 -7.54 13.17 -16.99
CA HIS A 194 -7.38 13.37 -15.55
C HIS A 194 -7.28 14.86 -15.14
N GLY A 195 -7.76 15.80 -15.96
CA GLY A 195 -7.54 17.22 -15.67
C GLY A 195 -8.23 18.22 -16.60
N PHE A 196 -7.88 19.49 -16.48
CA PHE A 196 -8.28 20.56 -17.40
C PHE A 196 -7.22 21.67 -17.49
N VAL A 197 -7.27 22.43 -18.59
CA VAL A 197 -6.55 23.72 -18.74
C VAL A 197 -7.61 24.81 -18.87
N GLY A 198 -7.51 25.85 -18.04
CA GLY A 198 -8.46 26.96 -17.98
C GLY A 198 -7.79 28.32 -18.06
N LEU A 199 -8.39 29.25 -18.79
CA LEU A 199 -8.03 30.65 -18.86
C LEU A 199 -9.03 31.47 -18.04
N VAL A 200 -8.54 32.45 -17.31
CA VAL A 200 -9.35 33.33 -16.43
C VAL A 200 -9.02 34.78 -16.73
N VAL A 201 -10.06 35.59 -16.91
CA VAL A 201 -9.96 37.05 -17.09
C VAL A 201 -10.89 37.74 -16.09
N GLU A 202 -10.39 38.73 -15.36
CA GLU A 202 -11.08 39.47 -14.30
C GLU A 202 -12.14 40.44 -14.81
N GLN A 203 -12.14 40.69 -16.13
CA GLN A 203 -13.15 41.47 -16.82
C GLN A 203 -14.08 40.58 -17.66
N PRO A 204 -15.37 40.95 -17.80
CA PRO A 204 -16.31 40.24 -18.66
C PRO A 204 -15.84 40.22 -20.13
N ARG A 205 -15.38 39.07 -20.61
CA ARG A 205 -14.90 38.84 -21.97
C ARG A 205 -15.47 37.53 -22.50
N ILE A 206 -15.98 37.53 -23.72
CA ILE A 206 -16.38 36.30 -24.40
C ILE A 206 -15.20 35.80 -25.22
N PHE A 207 -14.68 34.63 -24.89
CA PHE A 207 -13.66 33.97 -25.71
C PHE A 207 -14.28 33.43 -27.00
N SER A 208 -13.58 33.60 -28.13
CA SER A 208 -14.04 33.10 -29.44
C SER A 208 -13.83 31.59 -29.58
N LEU A 209 -14.42 31.01 -30.63
CA LEU A 209 -14.18 29.62 -31.00
C LEU A 209 -12.69 29.35 -31.27
N ASP A 210 -11.98 30.30 -31.87
CA ASP A 210 -10.55 30.17 -32.18
C ASP A 210 -9.69 30.09 -30.91
N HIS A 211 -10.03 30.86 -29.87
CA HIS A 211 -9.38 30.75 -28.55
C HIS A 211 -9.55 29.34 -27.96
N ARG A 212 -10.76 28.77 -28.07
CA ARG A 212 -11.04 27.41 -27.60
C ARG A 212 -10.26 26.37 -28.38
N VAL A 213 -10.20 26.49 -29.70
CA VAL A 213 -9.46 25.54 -30.55
C VAL A 213 -7.97 25.60 -30.24
N ALA A 214 -7.40 26.80 -30.08
CA ALA A 214 -6.01 26.97 -29.68
C ALA A 214 -5.73 26.36 -28.30
N LEU A 215 -6.58 26.63 -27.31
CA LEU A 215 -6.43 26.10 -25.95
C LEU A 215 -6.57 24.56 -25.92
N GLN A 216 -7.51 24.01 -26.68
CA GLN A 216 -7.69 22.56 -26.82
C GLN A 216 -6.45 21.89 -27.42
N ALA A 217 -5.81 22.54 -28.39
CA ALA A 217 -4.61 22.03 -29.02
C ALA A 217 -3.42 22.00 -28.05
N ILE A 218 -3.26 23.06 -27.24
CA ILE A 218 -2.25 23.14 -26.17
C ILE A 218 -2.52 22.07 -25.09
N ALA A 219 -3.77 21.92 -24.64
CA ALA A 219 -4.15 20.91 -23.67
C ALA A 219 -3.88 19.48 -24.17
N SER A 220 -4.19 19.17 -25.43
CA SER A 220 -3.88 17.86 -26.02
C SER A 220 -2.39 17.57 -26.02
N ARG A 221 -1.53 18.56 -26.29
CA ARG A 221 -0.07 18.38 -26.24
C ARG A 221 0.43 18.20 -24.80
N LEU A 222 0.00 19.05 -23.88
CA LEU A 222 0.38 18.94 -22.47
C LEU A 222 -0.02 17.57 -21.90
N GLY A 223 -1.20 17.07 -22.28
CA GLY A 223 -1.65 15.74 -21.91
C GLY A 223 -0.82 14.60 -22.52
N ALA A 224 -0.29 14.77 -23.72
CA ALA A 224 0.65 13.83 -24.33
C ALA A 224 2.01 13.81 -23.60
N GLU A 225 2.54 14.97 -23.21
CA GLU A 225 3.77 15.09 -22.42
C GLU A 225 3.64 14.48 -21.03
N LEU A 226 2.53 14.78 -20.34
CA LEU A 226 2.22 14.17 -19.04
C LEU A 226 2.03 12.65 -19.14
N GLY A 227 1.43 12.19 -20.24
CA GLY A 227 1.34 10.77 -20.57
C GLY A 227 2.71 10.13 -20.79
N ALA A 228 3.59 10.78 -21.53
CA ALA A 228 4.96 10.34 -21.74
C ALA A 228 5.74 10.33 -20.41
N ARG A 229 5.59 11.34 -19.54
CA ARG A 229 6.16 11.35 -18.19
C ARG A 229 5.62 10.22 -17.31
N ALA A 230 4.33 9.90 -17.37
CA ALA A 230 3.76 8.77 -16.63
C ALA A 230 4.26 7.42 -17.16
N VAL A 231 4.44 7.29 -18.48
CA VAL A 231 5.08 6.12 -19.09
C VAL A 231 6.56 6.08 -18.69
N HIS A 232 7.28 7.18 -18.70
CA HIS A 232 8.69 7.27 -18.28
C HIS A 232 8.89 7.04 -16.80
N GLN A 233 8.02 7.55 -15.92
CA GLN A 233 8.02 7.24 -14.49
C GLN A 233 7.71 5.77 -14.29
N ARG A 234 6.73 5.21 -15.01
CA ARG A 234 6.47 3.77 -14.96
C ARG A 234 7.65 2.97 -15.52
N THR A 235 8.33 3.44 -16.56
CA THR A 235 9.53 2.83 -17.13
C THR A 235 10.75 3.04 -16.22
N ALA A 236 10.83 4.12 -15.45
CA ALA A 236 11.85 4.41 -14.45
C ALA A 236 11.61 3.60 -13.18
N ASP A 237 10.36 3.42 -12.76
CA ASP A 237 9.92 2.50 -11.71
C ASP A 237 10.10 1.05 -12.17
N GLU A 238 9.95 0.76 -13.46
CA GLU A 238 10.21 -0.54 -14.07
C GLU A 238 11.71 -0.75 -14.29
N PHE A 239 12.49 0.31 -14.56
CA PHE A 239 13.95 0.32 -14.53
C PHE A 239 14.49 0.22 -13.11
N ASP A 240 13.81 0.78 -12.10
CA ASP A 240 14.08 0.63 -10.68
C ASP A 240 13.63 -0.75 -10.22
N ARG A 241 12.58 -1.33 -10.78
CA ARG A 241 12.26 -2.77 -10.60
C ARG A 241 13.16 -3.68 -11.42
N LEU A 242 13.87 -3.20 -12.44
CA LEU A 242 14.89 -3.96 -13.18
C LEU A 242 16.28 -3.80 -12.53
N ALA A 243 16.54 -2.65 -11.89
CA ALA A 243 17.73 -2.35 -11.10
C ALA A 243 17.63 -2.93 -9.68
N ASN A 244 16.42 -2.99 -9.12
CA ASN A 244 16.11 -3.48 -7.77
C ASN A 244 15.19 -4.73 -7.77
N GLY A 245 14.85 -5.30 -8.93
CA GLY A 245 14.35 -6.68 -9.06
C GLY A 245 15.51 -7.68 -9.15
N PRO A 246 15.30 -8.95 -9.54
CA PRO A 246 16.31 -10.00 -9.43
C PRO A 246 17.52 -9.66 -10.31
N GLY A 247 18.56 -9.10 -9.70
CA GLY A 247 19.49 -8.25 -10.40
C GLY A 247 20.85 -8.15 -9.72
N LYS A 248 21.74 -7.40 -10.38
CA LYS A 248 23.10 -7.14 -9.92
C LYS A 248 23.12 -5.89 -9.05
N ASP A 249 23.83 -5.94 -7.93
CA ASP A 249 24.19 -4.80 -7.09
C ASP A 249 24.73 -3.65 -7.96
N PRO A 250 24.16 -2.44 -7.90
CA PRO A 250 24.48 -1.35 -8.82
C PRO A 250 25.88 -0.77 -8.61
N LEU A 251 26.45 -0.91 -7.40
CA LEU A 251 27.80 -0.47 -7.10
C LEU A 251 28.83 -1.48 -7.62
N LEU A 252 28.54 -2.77 -7.46
CA LEU A 252 29.52 -3.84 -7.65
C LEU A 252 29.35 -4.58 -8.97
N GLY A 253 28.16 -4.65 -9.53
CA GLY A 253 27.76 -5.44 -10.70
C GLY A 253 27.69 -6.95 -10.47
N ILE A 254 27.80 -7.42 -9.22
CA ILE A 254 27.60 -8.83 -8.81
C ILE A 254 26.14 -9.03 -8.40
N TRP A 255 25.63 -10.24 -8.19
CA TRP A 255 24.23 -10.43 -7.79
C TRP A 255 23.91 -9.73 -6.47
N ASN A 256 22.75 -9.09 -6.35
CA ASN A 256 22.29 -8.46 -5.10
C ASN A 256 21.86 -9.54 -4.07
N PRO A 257 21.61 -9.20 -2.79
CA PRO A 257 21.28 -10.20 -1.76
C PRO A 257 20.07 -11.09 -2.07
N SER A 258 19.01 -10.50 -2.65
CA SER A 258 17.82 -11.25 -3.05
C SER A 258 18.14 -12.27 -4.15
N ALA A 259 18.78 -11.84 -5.25
CA ALA A 259 19.15 -12.70 -6.37
C ALA A 259 20.19 -13.76 -5.98
N THR A 260 21.08 -13.44 -5.04
CA THR A 260 22.08 -14.38 -4.50
C THR A 260 21.41 -15.56 -3.83
N SER A 261 20.35 -15.33 -3.05
CA SER A 261 19.60 -16.37 -2.36
C SER A 261 18.88 -17.31 -3.34
N GLU A 262 18.26 -16.77 -4.38
CA GLU A 262 17.58 -17.55 -5.42
C GLU A 262 18.57 -18.39 -6.24
N LEU A 263 19.66 -17.78 -6.70
CA LEU A 263 20.70 -18.48 -7.45
C LEU A 263 21.38 -19.56 -6.61
N ALA A 264 21.57 -19.33 -5.31
CA ALA A 264 22.09 -20.33 -4.40
C ALA A 264 21.14 -21.53 -4.29
N ALA A 265 19.82 -21.30 -4.21
CA ALA A 265 18.83 -22.38 -4.21
C ALA A 265 18.87 -23.20 -5.52
N MET A 266 19.07 -22.53 -6.66
CA MET A 266 19.27 -23.19 -7.95
C MET A 266 20.55 -24.03 -7.98
N GLN A 267 21.66 -23.52 -7.46
CA GLN A 267 22.95 -24.23 -7.40
C GLN A 267 22.90 -25.45 -6.48
N VAL A 268 22.27 -25.34 -5.31
CA VAL A 268 21.99 -26.48 -4.42
C VAL A 268 21.16 -27.53 -5.13
N SER A 269 20.10 -27.11 -5.83
CA SER A 269 19.26 -28.04 -6.60
C SER A 269 20.04 -28.72 -7.72
N ALA A 270 20.91 -27.99 -8.42
CA ALA A 270 21.78 -28.54 -9.46
C ALA A 270 22.81 -29.53 -8.89
N ALA A 271 23.37 -29.25 -7.72
CA ALA A 271 24.33 -30.13 -7.05
C ALA A 271 23.67 -31.43 -6.60
N LYS A 272 22.46 -31.36 -6.02
CA LYS A 272 21.65 -32.55 -5.68
C LYS A 272 21.39 -33.43 -6.90
N ARG A 273 21.12 -32.84 -8.07
CA ARG A 273 20.84 -33.60 -9.31
C ARG A 273 22.10 -34.20 -9.94
N SER A 274 23.20 -33.46 -9.96
CA SER A 274 24.44 -33.89 -10.63
C SER A 274 25.33 -34.79 -9.78
N GLY A 275 25.15 -34.78 -8.45
CA GLY A 275 26.03 -35.46 -7.50
C GLY A 275 27.42 -34.81 -7.36
N LEU A 276 27.64 -33.66 -8.00
CA LEU A 276 28.88 -32.90 -7.90
C LEU A 276 28.93 -32.09 -6.59
N PRO A 277 30.12 -31.89 -6.00
CA PRO A 277 30.25 -31.11 -4.76
C PRO A 277 29.92 -29.64 -5.02
N LEU A 278 29.20 -29.02 -4.08
CA LEU A 278 28.98 -27.57 -4.04
C LEU A 278 29.66 -27.05 -2.78
N THR A 279 30.54 -26.07 -2.94
CA THR A 279 31.22 -25.38 -1.84
C THR A 279 30.94 -23.89 -1.94
N VAL A 280 30.72 -23.21 -0.81
CA VAL A 280 30.61 -21.76 -0.75
C VAL A 280 31.83 -21.18 -0.05
N VAL A 281 32.33 -20.06 -0.59
CA VAL A 281 33.31 -19.19 0.06
C VAL A 281 32.61 -17.87 0.38
N VAL A 282 32.64 -17.46 1.64
CA VAL A 282 32.19 -16.12 2.05
C VAL A 282 33.41 -15.26 2.33
N VAL A 283 33.46 -14.09 1.71
CA VAL A 283 34.45 -13.04 1.94
C VAL A 283 33.80 -12.04 2.89
N ASP A 284 34.28 -11.97 4.12
CA ASP A 284 33.82 -11.03 5.15
C ASP A 284 34.76 -9.83 5.22
N ILE A 285 34.21 -8.62 5.27
CA ILE A 285 34.95 -7.36 5.23
C ILE A 285 34.97 -6.78 6.63
N LEU A 286 36.15 -6.83 7.26
CA LEU A 286 36.31 -6.42 8.65
C LEU A 286 36.18 -4.90 8.80
N ASP A 287 35.36 -4.49 9.78
CA ASP A 287 35.20 -3.09 10.19
C ASP A 287 34.84 -2.12 9.04
N LEU A 288 34.03 -2.56 8.07
CA LEU A 288 33.60 -1.70 6.96
C LEU A 288 32.93 -0.40 7.45
N GLN A 289 32.14 -0.46 8.53
CA GLN A 289 31.55 0.72 9.15
C GLN A 289 32.59 1.67 9.74
N GLY A 290 33.61 1.16 10.46
CA GLY A 290 34.69 1.97 10.97
C GLY A 290 35.55 2.57 9.86
N ILE A 291 35.75 1.86 8.74
CA ILE A 291 36.44 2.38 7.54
C ILE A 291 35.63 3.52 6.91
N ASN A 292 34.32 3.35 6.75
CA ASN A 292 33.43 4.40 6.23
C ASN A 292 33.43 5.64 7.14
N THR A 293 33.46 5.42 8.45
CA THR A 293 33.50 6.50 9.45
C THR A 293 34.84 7.26 9.41
N ARG A 294 35.97 6.54 9.28
CA ARG A 294 37.32 7.14 9.29
C ARG A 294 37.74 7.76 7.96
N HIS A 295 37.28 7.20 6.83
CA HIS A 295 37.79 7.54 5.50
C HIS A 295 36.70 7.94 4.48
N GLY A 296 35.44 8.02 4.92
CA GLY A 296 34.29 8.40 4.11
C GLY A 296 33.70 7.27 3.27
N LEU A 297 32.41 7.38 2.95
CA LEU A 297 31.64 6.39 2.18
C LEU A 297 32.27 6.08 0.81
N ALA A 298 32.78 7.09 0.11
CA ALA A 298 33.45 6.90 -1.18
C ALA A 298 34.72 6.02 -1.10
N THR A 299 35.34 5.89 0.08
CA THR A 299 36.47 4.97 0.29
C THR A 299 35.98 3.55 0.50
N GLY A 300 34.88 3.34 1.26
CA GLY A 300 34.23 2.04 1.36
C GLY A 300 33.71 1.52 0.02
N ASP A 301 33.13 2.39 -0.81
CA ASP A 301 32.68 2.02 -2.15
C ASP A 301 33.81 1.55 -3.05
N ARG A 302 34.98 2.20 -2.96
CA ARG A 302 36.19 1.79 -3.68
C ARG A 302 36.75 0.47 -3.15
N LEU A 303 36.70 0.25 -1.84
CA LEU A 303 37.08 -1.01 -1.20
C LEU A 303 36.21 -2.17 -1.69
N LEU A 304 34.89 -1.99 -1.64
CA LEU A 304 33.91 -3.00 -2.09
C LEU A 304 34.10 -3.33 -3.58
N ARG A 305 34.24 -2.31 -4.45
CA ARG A 305 34.51 -2.52 -5.88
C ARG A 305 35.80 -3.29 -6.11
N ARG A 306 36.86 -2.94 -5.39
CA ARG A 306 38.16 -3.62 -5.48
C ARG A 306 38.06 -5.10 -5.13
N ILE A 307 37.29 -5.45 -4.11
CA ILE A 307 37.07 -6.84 -3.69
C ILE A 307 36.25 -7.58 -4.75
N ALA A 308 35.15 -7.00 -5.23
CA ALA A 308 34.32 -7.60 -6.27
C ALA A 308 35.10 -7.86 -7.58
N ASP A 309 35.95 -6.92 -8.00
CA ASP A 309 36.80 -7.08 -9.18
C ASP A 309 37.84 -8.18 -9.00
N ALA A 310 38.47 -8.26 -7.82
CA ALA A 310 39.41 -9.34 -7.50
C ALA A 310 38.74 -10.71 -7.51
N ILE A 311 37.52 -10.82 -6.99
CA ILE A 311 36.73 -12.06 -7.03
C ILE A 311 36.48 -12.47 -8.48
N ARG A 312 35.95 -11.56 -9.31
CA ARG A 312 35.66 -11.85 -10.73
C ARG A 312 36.88 -12.28 -11.53
N ALA A 313 38.03 -11.68 -11.27
CA ALA A 313 39.28 -12.05 -11.92
C ALA A 313 39.80 -13.43 -11.49
N THR A 314 39.32 -13.96 -10.36
CA THR A 314 39.85 -15.17 -9.73
C THR A 314 38.94 -16.39 -9.87
N VAL A 315 37.62 -16.20 -10.01
CA VAL A 315 36.63 -17.28 -10.11
C VAL A 315 36.28 -17.61 -11.58
N ARG A 316 35.60 -18.74 -11.81
CA ARG A 316 35.19 -19.15 -13.16
C ARG A 316 33.90 -18.41 -13.55
N THR A 317 33.65 -18.33 -14.85
CA THR A 317 32.45 -17.66 -15.40
C THR A 317 31.13 -18.25 -14.93
N GLU A 318 31.12 -19.54 -14.61
CA GLU A 318 29.98 -20.30 -14.12
C GLU A 318 29.78 -20.22 -12.60
N ASP A 319 30.76 -19.71 -11.86
CA ASP A 319 30.66 -19.53 -10.40
C ASP A 319 29.74 -18.33 -10.10
N VAL A 320 28.85 -18.49 -9.13
CA VAL A 320 27.89 -17.43 -8.78
C VAL A 320 28.51 -16.53 -7.72
N ILE A 321 28.63 -15.24 -8.03
CA ILE A 321 29.14 -14.21 -7.11
C ILE A 321 27.99 -13.30 -6.72
N GLY A 322 27.74 -13.17 -5.42
CA GLY A 322 26.61 -12.42 -4.94
C GLY A 322 26.87 -11.75 -3.59
N ARG A 323 26.25 -10.59 -3.39
CA ARG A 323 26.29 -9.88 -2.11
C ARG A 323 25.47 -10.67 -1.09
N TRP A 324 26.03 -10.96 0.07
CA TRP A 324 25.32 -11.68 1.14
C TRP A 324 24.79 -10.72 2.20
N SER A 325 25.59 -9.72 2.58
CA SER A 325 25.21 -8.67 3.53
C SER A 325 25.86 -7.32 3.13
N GLY A 326 25.73 -6.31 3.98
CA GLY A 326 26.39 -5.01 3.76
C GLY A 326 27.91 -5.11 3.67
N ASP A 327 28.48 -6.09 4.37
CA ASP A 327 29.90 -6.34 4.62
C ASP A 327 30.40 -7.71 4.16
N ALA A 328 29.56 -8.58 3.59
CA ALA A 328 29.98 -9.91 3.10
C ALA A 328 29.55 -10.21 1.67
N ILE A 329 30.41 -10.94 0.95
CA ILE A 329 30.19 -11.42 -0.42
C ILE A 329 30.30 -12.95 -0.46
N ALA A 330 29.30 -13.62 -1.02
CA ALA A 330 29.27 -15.07 -1.20
C ALA A 330 29.68 -15.50 -2.61
N ILE A 331 30.43 -16.58 -2.69
CA ILE A 331 30.89 -17.21 -3.94
C ILE A 331 30.48 -18.69 -3.91
N LEU A 332 29.57 -19.09 -4.79
CA LEU A 332 29.11 -20.48 -4.92
C LEU A 332 29.90 -21.20 -6.01
N LEU A 333 30.62 -22.24 -5.61
CA LEU A 333 31.56 -22.99 -6.45
C LEU A 333 31.00 -24.38 -6.76
N HIS A 334 30.30 -24.50 -7.88
CA HIS A 334 29.73 -25.77 -8.32
C HIS A 334 30.82 -26.71 -8.86
N GLY A 335 30.78 -27.99 -8.48
CA GLY A 335 31.78 -28.98 -8.85
C GLY A 335 33.14 -28.81 -8.15
N THR A 336 33.23 -27.96 -7.12
CA THR A 336 34.50 -27.67 -6.42
C THR A 336 34.50 -28.27 -5.02
N SER A 337 35.55 -29.02 -4.68
CA SER A 337 35.77 -29.55 -3.33
C SER A 337 36.26 -28.45 -2.37
N VAL A 338 36.21 -28.71 -1.06
CA VAL A 338 36.72 -27.78 -0.05
C VAL A 338 38.19 -27.43 -0.29
N ASP A 339 39.05 -28.40 -0.60
CA ASP A 339 40.47 -28.11 -0.87
C ASP A 339 40.67 -27.24 -2.13
N GLY A 340 39.76 -27.35 -3.11
CA GLY A 340 39.74 -26.47 -4.28
C GLY A 340 39.31 -25.05 -3.93
N ALA A 341 38.26 -24.92 -3.11
CA ALA A 341 37.76 -23.65 -2.63
C ALA A 341 38.76 -22.93 -1.71
N GLU A 342 39.55 -23.66 -0.94
CA GLU A 342 40.64 -23.08 -0.14
C GLU A 342 41.78 -22.52 -1.00
N ARG A 343 42.20 -23.25 -2.03
CA ARG A 343 43.20 -22.73 -2.96
C ARG A 343 42.71 -21.45 -3.64
N LEU A 344 41.41 -21.39 -3.95
CA LEU A 344 40.78 -20.17 -4.46
C LEU A 344 40.82 -19.03 -3.44
N ALA A 345 40.39 -19.28 -2.20
CA ALA A 345 40.39 -18.28 -1.12
C ALA A 345 41.80 -17.77 -0.81
N ALA A 346 42.81 -18.65 -0.76
CA ALA A 346 44.20 -18.29 -0.54
C ALA A 346 44.74 -17.41 -1.69
N ARG A 347 44.42 -17.77 -2.93
CA ARG A 347 44.79 -16.97 -4.11
C ARG A 347 44.11 -15.60 -4.08
N LEU A 348 42.83 -15.54 -3.73
CA LEU A 348 42.08 -14.28 -3.62
C LEU A 348 42.66 -13.39 -2.52
N GLY A 349 43.00 -13.96 -1.35
CA GLY A 349 43.69 -13.25 -0.27
C GLY A 349 45.02 -12.65 -0.73
N ALA A 350 45.84 -13.43 -1.43
CA ALA A 350 47.11 -12.94 -1.98
C ALA A 350 46.93 -11.80 -3.00
N VAL A 351 45.90 -11.87 -3.86
CA VAL A 351 45.58 -10.82 -4.84
C VAL A 351 45.14 -9.52 -4.15
N LEU A 352 44.37 -9.62 -3.06
CA LEU A 352 43.91 -8.46 -2.30
C LEU A 352 45.04 -7.83 -1.49
N ALA A 353 45.90 -8.64 -0.85
CA ALA A 353 47.07 -8.17 -0.10
C ALA A 353 48.16 -7.55 -0.99
N ALA A 354 48.33 -8.03 -2.23
CA ALA A 354 49.38 -7.53 -3.13
C ALA A 354 49.15 -6.08 -3.60
N ARG A 355 47.94 -5.54 -3.46
CA ARG A 355 47.61 -4.18 -3.92
C ARG A 355 46.63 -3.50 -2.95
N PRO A 356 47.15 -2.91 -1.87
CA PRO A 356 46.36 -2.17 -0.91
C PRO A 356 45.72 -0.91 -1.53
N LEU A 357 44.70 -0.36 -0.87
CA LEU A 357 43.84 0.69 -1.40
C LEU A 357 44.41 2.08 -1.09
N ASP A 358 44.68 2.89 -2.12
CA ASP A 358 45.19 4.25 -1.95
C ASP A 358 44.14 5.23 -1.39
N LEU A 359 44.50 5.91 -0.29
CA LEU A 359 43.67 6.89 0.39
C LEU A 359 43.89 8.30 -0.17
N LYS A 360 42.82 9.09 -0.31
CA LYS A 360 42.89 10.46 -0.85
C LYS A 360 43.74 11.41 0.01
N ALA A 361 43.84 11.15 1.31
CA ALA A 361 44.62 11.96 2.25
C ALA A 361 46.12 11.59 2.32
N GLY A 362 46.58 10.66 1.46
CA GLY A 362 47.89 10.04 1.56
C GLY A 362 47.90 8.81 2.47
N GLY A 363 48.65 7.77 2.08
CA GLY A 363 48.68 6.47 2.76
C GLY A 363 47.92 5.37 2.01
N SER A 364 48.14 4.13 2.43
CA SER A 364 47.51 2.93 1.85
C SER A 364 46.78 2.14 2.92
N LEU A 365 45.60 1.61 2.57
CA LEU A 365 44.77 0.78 3.43
C LEU A 365 44.87 -0.68 2.98
N GLU A 366 45.40 -1.54 3.85
CA GLU A 366 45.31 -2.99 3.68
C GLU A 366 43.86 -3.43 3.60
N ILE A 367 43.54 -4.33 2.65
CA ILE A 367 42.17 -4.80 2.43
C ILE A 367 41.83 -5.84 3.51
N PRO A 368 41.03 -5.50 4.54
CA PRO A 368 40.93 -6.32 5.73
C PRO A 368 39.79 -7.32 5.56
N VAL A 369 40.10 -8.48 4.98
CA VAL A 369 39.13 -9.54 4.71
C VAL A 369 39.47 -10.85 5.40
N THR A 370 38.44 -11.61 5.75
CA THR A 370 38.53 -13.02 6.16
C THR A 370 37.71 -13.89 5.22
N PHE A 371 38.09 -15.17 5.14
CA PHE A 371 37.43 -16.15 4.29
C PHE A 371 36.87 -17.29 5.12
N GLY A 372 35.59 -17.59 4.92
CA GLY A 372 34.93 -18.74 5.52
C GLY A 372 34.41 -19.70 4.46
N LEU A 373 34.54 -21.00 4.72
CA LEU A 373 34.18 -22.05 3.77
C LEU A 373 33.21 -23.06 4.37
N ALA A 374 32.24 -23.47 3.56
CA ALA A 374 31.34 -24.57 3.88
C ALA A 374 31.07 -25.43 2.64
N MET A 375 31.16 -26.74 2.79
CA MET A 375 30.65 -27.69 1.79
C MET A 375 29.17 -27.93 2.03
N MET A 376 28.40 -28.16 0.97
CA MET A 376 27.01 -28.57 1.05
C MET A 376 26.87 -29.94 1.72
N GLN A 377 26.01 -30.05 2.72
CA GLN A 377 25.67 -31.29 3.41
C GLN A 377 24.47 -32.01 2.75
N PRO A 378 24.30 -33.33 3.00
CA PRO A 378 23.11 -34.07 2.56
C PRO A 378 21.83 -33.43 3.12
N ASN A 379 20.85 -33.18 2.24
CA ASN A 379 19.57 -32.52 2.54
C ASN A 379 19.65 -31.06 3.00
N GLU A 380 20.78 -30.38 2.79
CA GLU A 380 20.92 -28.97 3.15
C GLU A 380 20.23 -28.02 2.15
N GLU A 381 19.76 -26.88 2.65
CA GLU A 381 19.24 -25.75 1.89
C GLU A 381 20.30 -24.64 1.72
N ALA A 382 20.11 -23.77 0.73
CA ALA A 382 21.12 -22.79 0.34
C ALA A 382 21.51 -21.79 1.43
N VAL A 383 20.53 -21.22 2.13
CA VAL A 383 20.77 -20.19 3.15
C VAL A 383 21.57 -20.74 4.35
N PRO A 384 21.20 -21.89 4.96
CA PRO A 384 22.00 -22.52 6.01
C PRO A 384 23.46 -22.77 5.60
N MET A 385 23.68 -23.18 4.34
CA MET A 385 25.03 -23.44 3.82
C MET A 385 25.88 -22.16 3.77
N ILE A 386 25.33 -21.06 3.22
CA ILE A 386 26.04 -19.76 3.16
C ILE A 386 26.26 -19.21 4.57
N ALA A 387 25.28 -19.34 5.46
CA ALA A 387 25.38 -18.90 6.85
C ALA A 387 26.51 -19.59 7.63
N ARG A 388 26.75 -20.89 7.40
CA ARG A 388 27.91 -21.59 8.01
C ARG A 388 29.25 -21.03 7.54
N ALA A 389 29.36 -20.71 6.26
CA ALA A 389 30.57 -20.10 5.73
C ALA A 389 30.77 -18.67 6.26
N ALA A 390 29.70 -17.86 6.34
CA ALA A 390 29.76 -16.54 6.94
C ALA A 390 30.20 -16.59 8.42
N TRP A 391 29.60 -17.51 9.19
CA TRP A 391 29.99 -17.73 10.59
C TRP A 391 31.47 -18.12 10.72
N ALA A 392 31.97 -19.00 9.84
CA ALA A 392 33.39 -19.38 9.83
C ALA A 392 34.30 -18.19 9.51
N ALA A 393 33.90 -17.31 8.58
CA ALA A 393 34.68 -16.12 8.22
C ALA A 393 34.81 -15.14 9.41
N GLU A 394 33.72 -14.90 10.13
CA GLU A 394 33.67 -14.02 11.29
C GLU A 394 34.55 -14.52 12.45
N HIS A 395 34.62 -15.85 12.61
CA HIS A 395 35.35 -16.54 13.68
C HIS A 395 36.73 -17.04 13.25
N ALA A 396 37.26 -16.54 12.13
CA ALA A 396 38.60 -16.90 11.69
C ALA A 396 39.66 -16.51 12.76
N PRO A 397 40.62 -17.40 13.06
CA PRO A 397 41.54 -17.23 14.19
C PRO A 397 42.52 -16.05 14.05
N ASP A 398 42.68 -15.51 12.83
CA ASP A 398 43.52 -14.37 12.54
C ASP A 398 42.71 -13.33 11.74
N LYS A 399 42.59 -12.12 12.28
CA LYS A 399 41.89 -10.99 11.64
C LYS A 399 42.82 -10.10 10.82
N SER A 400 44.09 -10.48 10.67
CA SER A 400 45.08 -9.76 9.88
C SER A 400 45.14 -10.30 8.44
N GLY A 401 44.08 -10.09 7.67
CA GLY A 401 44.05 -10.17 6.20
C GLY A 401 44.36 -11.55 5.59
N GLY A 402 43.31 -12.27 5.18
CA GLY A 402 43.44 -13.47 4.34
C GLY A 402 43.32 -14.81 5.06
N ALA A 403 42.91 -14.83 6.34
CA ALA A 403 42.69 -16.06 7.08
C ALA A 403 41.52 -16.88 6.50
N ILE A 404 41.71 -18.19 6.46
CA ILE A 404 40.77 -19.17 5.90
C ILE A 404 40.27 -20.06 7.03
N ALA A 405 38.96 -20.07 7.27
CA ALA A 405 38.31 -20.91 8.28
C ALA A 405 37.34 -21.92 7.63
N ARG A 406 37.35 -23.18 8.14
CA ARG A 406 36.48 -24.26 7.67
C ARG A 406 35.32 -24.52 8.63
N ALA A 407 34.09 -24.55 8.13
CA ALA A 407 32.95 -25.15 8.80
C ALA A 407 32.82 -26.63 8.36
N THR A 408 33.45 -27.56 9.09
CA THR A 408 33.57 -28.97 8.68
C THR A 408 32.33 -29.81 8.97
N THR A 409 31.77 -29.77 10.18
CA THR A 409 30.52 -30.47 10.54
C THR A 409 30.00 -29.93 11.89
N GLY A 410 28.76 -29.46 11.91
CA GLY A 410 28.10 -29.05 13.14
C GLY A 410 26.67 -28.59 12.87
N PRO A 411 25.75 -28.70 13.85
CA PRO A 411 24.49 -27.97 13.77
C PRO A 411 24.80 -26.49 13.57
N LEU A 412 23.91 -25.78 12.86
CA LEU A 412 23.91 -24.30 12.89
C LEU A 412 24.17 -23.86 14.33
N PRO A 413 25.05 -22.87 14.60
CA PRO A 413 25.19 -22.31 15.93
C PRO A 413 23.77 -22.08 16.46
N ARG A 414 23.44 -22.62 17.65
CA ARG A 414 22.08 -22.56 18.17
C ARG A 414 21.60 -21.11 18.04
N PRO A 415 20.54 -20.85 17.27
CA PRO A 415 20.06 -19.50 17.10
C PRO A 415 19.47 -19.07 18.43
N SER A 416 20.27 -18.40 19.27
CA SER A 416 19.71 -17.35 20.12
C SER A 416 19.17 -16.19 19.29
N GLN A 417 19.43 -16.18 17.97
CA GLN A 417 18.80 -15.32 16.99
C GLN A 417 18.41 -16.13 15.73
N PRO A 418 17.16 -16.06 15.25
CA PRO A 418 16.73 -16.76 14.04
C PRO A 418 17.64 -16.41 12.85
N ILE A 419 17.98 -17.42 12.06
CA ILE A 419 18.74 -17.28 10.81
C ILE A 419 17.90 -16.43 9.87
N MET A 420 18.25 -15.15 9.84
CA MET A 420 17.67 -14.15 8.98
C MET A 420 18.11 -14.43 7.55
N ILE A 421 17.20 -14.94 6.72
CA ILE A 421 17.24 -14.58 5.30
C ILE A 421 17.09 -13.06 5.29
N ALA A 422 18.13 -12.36 4.86
CA ALA A 422 18.18 -10.91 4.83
C ALA A 422 17.23 -10.36 3.76
N GLU A 423 15.92 -10.41 4.03
CA GLU A 423 14.94 -9.49 3.46
C GLU A 423 14.93 -8.24 4.36
N GLU A 424 15.81 -7.31 3.97
CA GLU A 424 15.60 -5.86 3.96
C GLU A 424 14.78 -5.26 5.10
N PHE A 425 15.49 -4.94 6.18
CA PHE A 425 15.71 -3.59 6.71
C PHE A 425 16.24 -3.76 8.12
N ARG A 426 17.54 -3.61 8.38
CA ARG A 426 18.02 -3.43 9.76
C ARG A 426 19.13 -2.40 9.81
N ALA A 427 18.80 -1.18 9.37
CA ALA A 427 19.41 -0.03 10.03
C ALA A 427 19.02 -0.12 11.51
N THR A 428 20.02 -0.28 12.38
CA THR A 428 19.81 -0.14 13.82
C THR A 428 19.77 1.34 14.14
N LEU A 429 18.58 1.83 14.47
CA LEU A 429 18.38 3.22 14.84
C LEU A 429 18.98 3.45 16.23
N GLY A 430 20.07 4.21 16.27
CA GLY A 430 20.85 4.47 17.49
C GLY A 430 21.47 3.23 18.13
N GLY A 431 21.60 2.12 17.40
CA GLY A 431 22.09 0.85 17.94
C GLY A 431 21.12 0.11 18.89
N ALA A 432 20.04 0.75 19.32
CA ALA A 432 19.10 0.21 20.32
C ALA A 432 17.82 -0.36 19.70
N TYR A 433 17.42 0.14 18.54
CA TYR A 433 16.18 -0.26 17.89
C TYR A 433 16.45 -0.80 16.51
N ARG A 434 15.76 -1.86 16.17
CA ARG A 434 15.89 -2.55 14.91
C ARG A 434 14.59 -2.35 14.15
N LEU A 435 14.62 -1.50 13.14
CA LEU A 435 13.48 -1.32 12.24
C LEU A 435 13.20 -2.66 11.55
N LEU A 436 11.92 -2.94 11.28
CA LEU A 436 11.49 -4.14 10.57
C LEU A 436 10.82 -3.73 9.26
N HIS A 437 9.59 -3.23 9.31
CA HIS A 437 8.87 -2.76 8.11
C HIS A 437 8.02 -1.54 8.42
N GLU A 438 7.74 -0.75 7.39
CA GLU A 438 6.84 0.39 7.47
C GLU A 438 5.39 -0.08 7.74
N ILE A 439 4.76 0.50 8.76
CA ILE A 439 3.34 0.30 9.08
C ILE A 439 2.50 1.35 8.36
N SER A 440 2.96 2.60 8.34
CA SER A 440 2.20 3.73 7.82
C SER A 440 3.10 4.92 7.51
N ARG A 441 2.64 5.80 6.62
CA ARG A 441 3.29 7.05 6.25
C ARG A 441 2.28 8.17 6.24
N GLY A 442 2.66 9.31 6.81
CA GLY A 442 1.80 10.48 6.90
C GLY A 442 2.59 11.80 6.84
N GLY A 443 1.87 12.91 6.99
CA GLY A 443 2.43 14.26 6.76
C GLY A 443 3.63 14.63 7.65
N MET A 444 3.75 14.02 8.84
CA MET A 444 4.85 14.29 9.78
C MET A 444 6.00 13.27 9.70
N GLY A 445 5.84 12.19 8.93
CA GLY A 445 6.86 11.14 8.83
C GLY A 445 6.32 9.73 8.68
N VAL A 446 7.17 8.75 8.98
CA VAL A 446 6.95 7.33 8.70
C VAL A 446 6.94 6.53 9.99
N VAL A 447 5.97 5.64 10.15
CA VAL A 447 5.86 4.73 11.29
C VAL A 447 6.33 3.34 10.88
N TYR A 448 7.30 2.79 11.60
CA TYR A 448 7.85 1.46 11.41
C TYR A 448 7.45 0.53 12.55
N ARG A 449 7.20 -0.74 12.24
CA ARG A 449 7.32 -1.82 13.22
C ARG A 449 8.81 -2.00 13.49
N ALA A 450 9.19 -2.11 14.75
CA ALA A 450 10.56 -2.28 15.17
C ALA A 450 10.66 -3.22 16.37
N GLU A 451 11.89 -3.63 16.68
CA GLU A 451 12.24 -4.42 17.85
C GLU A 451 13.17 -3.58 18.73
N ASP A 452 12.79 -3.41 20.00
CA ASP A 452 13.66 -2.87 21.03
C ASP A 452 14.65 -3.98 21.42
N LEU A 453 15.93 -3.81 21.06
CA LEU A 453 16.95 -4.84 21.21
C LEU A 453 17.36 -5.05 22.67
N ALA A 454 17.20 -4.01 23.50
CA ALA A 454 17.57 -4.10 24.91
C ALA A 454 16.50 -4.82 25.74
N LEU A 455 15.22 -4.63 25.37
CA LEU A 455 14.08 -5.20 26.08
C LEU A 455 13.42 -6.39 25.35
N GLU A 456 13.94 -6.77 24.19
CA GLU A 456 13.45 -7.87 23.34
C GLU A 456 11.94 -7.81 23.10
N ARG A 457 11.41 -6.61 22.84
CA ARG A 457 9.97 -6.38 22.65
C ARG A 457 9.65 -5.67 21.35
N PRO A 458 8.50 -5.96 20.72
CA PRO A 458 8.05 -5.21 19.57
C PRO A 458 7.60 -3.80 19.98
N VAL A 459 7.99 -2.82 19.18
CA VAL A 459 7.64 -1.41 19.35
C VAL A 459 7.25 -0.81 18.00
N ALA A 460 6.52 0.30 18.02
CA ALA A 460 6.33 1.13 16.84
C ALA A 460 7.29 2.32 16.93
N ILE A 461 7.93 2.70 15.82
CA ILE A 461 8.84 3.83 15.75
C ILE A 461 8.36 4.83 14.71
N LYS A 462 8.04 6.04 15.14
CA LYS A 462 7.68 7.14 14.23
C LYS A 462 8.91 7.98 13.97
N MET A 463 9.46 7.88 12.76
CA MET A 463 10.54 8.74 12.28
C MET A 463 9.95 10.04 11.72
N LEU A 464 10.50 11.17 12.12
CA LEU A 464 10.11 12.48 11.58
C LEU A 464 10.72 12.70 10.20
N ARG A 465 10.06 13.50 9.37
CA ARG A 465 10.64 13.92 8.08
C ARG A 465 11.89 14.78 8.30
N PRO A 466 12.85 14.79 7.35
CA PRO A 466 14.09 15.56 7.47
C PRO A 466 13.88 17.06 7.72
N ASP A 467 12.92 17.67 7.02
CA ASP A 467 12.57 19.10 7.16
C ASP A 467 12.12 19.47 8.59
N LEU A 468 11.42 18.55 9.26
CA LEU A 468 11.02 18.72 10.66
C LEU A 468 12.14 18.36 11.65
N ALA A 469 13.03 17.45 11.27
CA ALA A 469 14.15 17.02 12.11
C ALA A 469 15.27 18.08 12.19
N GLU A 470 15.40 18.94 11.18
CA GLU A 470 16.39 20.03 11.13
C GLU A 470 15.99 21.28 11.93
N ASP A 471 14.68 21.50 12.18
CA ASP A 471 14.20 22.59 13.03
C ASP A 471 14.39 22.26 14.52
N LYS A 472 15.48 22.78 15.09
CA LYS A 472 15.84 22.56 16.50
C LYS A 472 14.77 23.03 17.48
N ALA A 473 14.09 24.15 17.19
CA ALA A 473 13.07 24.70 18.09
C ALA A 473 11.83 23.80 18.11
N PHE A 474 11.42 23.33 16.94
CA PHE A 474 10.36 22.33 16.81
C PHE A 474 10.69 21.03 17.55
N VAL A 475 11.90 20.50 17.35
CA VAL A 475 12.36 19.25 17.96
C VAL A 475 12.45 19.33 19.50
N GLU A 476 12.89 20.46 20.07
CA GLU A 476 12.92 20.66 21.52
C GLU A 476 11.53 20.70 22.15
N GLN A 477 10.58 21.39 21.51
CA GLN A 477 9.20 21.41 21.95
C GLN A 477 8.57 20.01 21.88
N LEU A 478 8.82 19.31 20.78
CA LEU A 478 8.32 17.97 20.51
C LEU A 478 8.84 16.95 21.53
N ARG A 479 10.12 17.08 21.95
CA ARG A 479 10.70 16.34 23.08
C ARG A 479 9.98 16.65 24.40
N GLY A 480 9.70 17.94 24.67
CA GLY A 480 8.99 18.36 25.88
C GLY A 480 7.58 17.79 25.99
N GLU A 481 6.82 17.79 24.90
CA GLU A 481 5.46 17.22 24.86
C GLU A 481 5.46 15.69 24.93
N ALA A 482 6.42 15.03 24.28
CA ALA A 482 6.57 13.59 24.40
C ALA A 482 6.94 13.15 25.82
N ALA A 483 7.71 13.96 26.55
CA ALA A 483 7.98 13.71 27.97
C ALA A 483 6.72 13.83 28.84
N LEU A 484 5.79 14.74 28.51
CA LEU A 484 4.49 14.83 29.19
C LEU A 484 3.64 13.59 28.90
N LEU A 485 3.57 13.18 27.64
CA LEU A 485 2.79 12.01 27.21
C LEU A 485 3.37 10.69 27.71
N ALA A 486 4.69 10.55 27.79
CA ALA A 486 5.34 9.37 28.34
C ALA A 486 5.00 9.12 29.81
N ARG A 487 4.62 10.16 30.56
CA ARG A 487 4.21 10.06 31.97
C ARG A 487 2.74 9.70 32.15
N LEU A 488 1.93 9.83 31.09
CA LEU A 488 0.51 9.53 31.11
C LEU A 488 0.29 8.05 30.77
N GLN A 489 -0.13 7.26 31.76
CA GLN A 489 -0.49 5.86 31.55
C GLN A 489 -2.01 5.71 31.52
N HIS A 490 -2.56 5.34 30.36
CA HIS A 490 -3.99 5.09 30.22
C HIS A 490 -4.23 3.92 29.24
N PRO A 491 -5.11 2.96 29.55
CA PRO A 491 -5.30 1.77 28.72
C PRO A 491 -5.78 2.08 27.30
N ASN A 492 -6.43 3.22 27.07
CA ASN A 492 -6.95 3.63 25.77
C ASN A 492 -6.11 4.72 25.07
N LEU A 493 -4.89 4.98 25.54
CA LEU A 493 -3.94 5.90 24.92
C LEU A 493 -2.66 5.15 24.59
N VAL A 494 -2.05 5.45 23.44
CA VAL A 494 -0.76 4.83 23.08
C VAL A 494 0.34 5.26 24.04
N GLN A 495 1.07 4.28 24.58
CA GLN A 495 2.18 4.58 25.47
C GLN A 495 3.41 5.01 24.67
N ILE A 496 3.95 6.20 24.97
CA ILE A 496 5.28 6.61 24.48
C ILE A 496 6.34 6.06 25.42
N TYR A 497 7.34 5.37 24.87
CA TYR A 497 8.44 4.79 25.62
C TYR A 497 9.69 5.66 25.60
N ASN A 498 10.04 6.24 24.45
CA ASN A 498 11.27 7.00 24.30
C ASN A 498 11.20 8.01 23.14
N PHE A 499 12.08 9.00 23.17
CA PHE A 499 12.38 9.89 22.06
C PHE A 499 13.89 9.87 21.80
N GLY A 500 14.30 9.64 20.55
CA GLY A 500 15.69 9.51 20.17
C GLY A 500 16.09 10.40 19.00
N GLN A 501 17.40 10.62 18.90
CA GLN A 501 18.04 11.29 17.76
C GLN A 501 19.28 10.50 17.35
N THR A 502 19.43 10.20 16.06
CA THR A 502 20.61 9.50 15.54
C THR A 502 20.83 9.88 14.08
N GLY A 503 22.06 10.27 13.72
CA GLY A 503 22.42 10.52 12.32
C GLY A 503 21.66 11.66 11.63
N GLY A 504 21.07 12.60 12.39
CA GLY A 504 20.20 13.66 11.86
C GLY A 504 18.71 13.33 11.93
N ASP A 505 18.35 12.06 12.13
CA ASP A 505 16.95 11.63 12.26
C ASP A 505 16.45 11.83 13.70
N SER A 506 15.21 12.30 13.83
CA SER A 506 14.46 12.37 15.10
C SER A 506 13.32 11.36 15.08
N TYR A 507 13.10 10.65 16.20
CA TYR A 507 12.10 9.59 16.24
C TYR A 507 11.47 9.35 17.62
N PHE A 508 10.24 8.83 17.61
CA PHE A 508 9.54 8.31 18.79
C PHE A 508 9.54 6.81 18.83
N VAL A 509 9.67 6.25 20.02
CA VAL A 509 9.44 4.83 20.29
C VAL A 509 8.17 4.71 21.13
N MET A 510 7.20 3.96 20.64
CA MET A 510 5.88 3.85 21.23
C MET A 510 5.38 2.40 21.26
N GLU A 511 4.30 2.18 22.00
CA GLU A 511 3.60 0.91 22.03
C GLU A 511 3.16 0.48 20.62
N LEU A 512 3.49 -0.75 20.24
CA LEU A 512 2.90 -1.38 19.07
C LEU A 512 1.51 -1.93 19.43
N VAL A 513 0.47 -1.29 18.92
CA VAL A 513 -0.92 -1.76 19.06
C VAL A 513 -1.23 -2.72 17.92
N GLU A 514 -1.44 -4.00 18.23
CA GLU A 514 -1.82 -5.00 17.23
C GLU A 514 -3.34 -4.98 17.02
N GLY A 515 -3.79 -4.47 15.88
CA GLY A 515 -5.22 -4.23 15.65
C GLY A 515 -5.56 -3.62 14.30
N GLU A 516 -6.86 -3.46 14.03
CA GLU A 516 -7.37 -2.78 12.84
C GLU A 516 -7.61 -1.29 13.14
N GLY A 517 -7.14 -0.40 12.28
CA GLY A 517 -7.44 1.04 12.38
C GLY A 517 -8.92 1.32 12.06
N LEU A 518 -9.58 2.21 12.79
CA LEU A 518 -11.02 2.44 12.60
C LEU A 518 -11.35 3.03 11.23
N GLN A 519 -10.43 3.79 10.60
CA GLN A 519 -10.61 4.24 9.21
C GLN A 519 -10.71 3.06 8.23
N GLN A 520 -9.87 2.03 8.43
CA GLN A 520 -9.91 0.81 7.62
C GLN A 520 -11.20 0.01 7.89
N ALA A 521 -11.64 -0.05 9.15
CA ALA A 521 -12.91 -0.66 9.51
C ALA A 521 -14.10 0.06 8.85
N VAL A 522 -14.13 1.39 8.85
CA VAL A 522 -15.16 2.20 8.16
C VAL A 522 -15.20 1.86 6.68
N GLU A 523 -14.06 1.85 6.00
CA GLU A 523 -14.00 1.59 4.56
C GLU A 523 -14.39 0.14 4.21
N ARG A 524 -13.97 -0.82 5.05
CA ARG A 524 -14.39 -2.21 4.94
C ARG A 524 -15.90 -2.35 5.06
N HIS A 525 -16.50 -1.79 6.12
CA HIS A 525 -17.95 -1.83 6.33
C HIS A 525 -18.72 -1.09 5.22
N ARG A 526 -18.20 0.03 4.72
CA ARG A 526 -18.77 0.78 3.58
C ARG A 526 -18.74 -0.06 2.30
N THR A 527 -17.61 -0.68 1.98
CA THR A 527 -17.42 -1.54 0.79
C THR A 527 -18.31 -2.79 0.87
N GLU A 528 -18.34 -3.43 2.04
CA GLU A 528 -19.15 -4.62 2.30
C GLU A 528 -20.65 -4.29 2.45
N ARG A 529 -21.02 -3.01 2.52
CA ARG A 529 -22.38 -2.51 2.81
C ARG A 529 -22.95 -3.13 4.09
N THR A 530 -22.09 -3.31 5.09
CA THR A 530 -22.42 -3.78 6.42
C THR A 530 -22.35 -2.62 7.42
N VAL A 531 -22.92 -2.79 8.62
CA VAL A 531 -22.84 -1.79 9.69
C VAL A 531 -21.98 -2.30 10.83
N MET A 532 -21.31 -1.39 11.52
CA MET A 532 -20.61 -1.71 12.76
C MET A 532 -21.62 -1.95 13.89
N GLY A 533 -21.33 -2.93 14.76
CA GLY A 533 -22.21 -3.29 15.87
C GLY A 533 -22.34 -2.15 16.88
N ILE A 534 -23.56 -1.76 17.23
CA ILE A 534 -23.81 -0.60 18.12
C ILE A 534 -23.13 -0.75 19.48
N ALA A 535 -23.15 -1.93 20.09
CA ALA A 535 -22.50 -2.16 21.39
C ALA A 535 -20.98 -1.95 21.32
N GLU A 536 -20.37 -2.40 20.23
CA GLU A 536 -18.93 -2.24 19.98
C GLU A 536 -18.57 -0.76 19.71
N LEU A 537 -19.40 -0.06 18.94
CA LEU A 537 -19.23 1.37 18.69
C LEU A 537 -19.32 2.19 19.97
N ILE A 538 -20.31 1.92 20.81
CA ILE A 538 -20.46 2.59 22.12
C ILE A 538 -19.21 2.36 22.96
N ALA A 539 -18.77 1.11 23.10
CA ALA A 539 -17.57 0.78 23.86
C ALA A 539 -16.32 1.50 23.31
N THR A 540 -16.19 1.59 21.99
CA THR A 540 -15.09 2.29 21.31
C THR A 540 -15.13 3.79 21.60
N ILE A 541 -16.29 4.44 21.45
CA ILE A 541 -16.48 5.87 21.71
C ILE A 541 -16.16 6.21 23.18
N GLU A 542 -16.58 5.37 24.12
CA GLU A 542 -16.28 5.55 25.54
C GLU A 542 -14.81 5.37 25.89
N GLN A 543 -14.16 4.39 25.28
CA GLN A 543 -12.73 4.15 25.46
C GLN A 543 -11.91 5.33 24.94
N VAL A 544 -12.25 5.87 23.76
CA VAL A 544 -11.61 7.07 23.22
C VAL A 544 -11.93 8.30 24.08
N ALA A 545 -13.17 8.46 24.53
CA ALA A 545 -13.56 9.54 25.43
C ALA A 545 -12.77 9.51 26.76
N SER A 546 -12.57 8.32 27.34
CA SER A 546 -11.78 8.15 28.55
C SER A 546 -10.32 8.57 28.34
N ALA A 547 -9.73 8.26 27.18
CA ALA A 547 -8.38 8.71 26.85
C ALA A 547 -8.28 10.24 26.69
N LEU A 548 -9.29 10.87 26.08
CA LEU A 548 -9.35 12.31 25.91
C LEU A 548 -9.52 13.04 27.24
N ASP A 549 -10.44 12.58 28.10
CA ASP A 549 -10.63 13.16 29.43
C ASP A 549 -9.31 13.06 30.24
N ALA A 550 -8.59 11.93 30.16
CA ALA A 550 -7.29 11.76 30.81
C ALA A 550 -6.22 12.72 30.30
N LEU A 551 -6.19 13.04 28.99
CA LEU A 551 -5.31 14.06 28.43
C LEU A 551 -5.69 15.46 28.93
N HIS A 552 -7.00 15.77 28.94
CA HIS A 552 -7.52 17.07 29.35
C HIS A 552 -7.25 17.37 30.82
N ASP A 553 -7.35 16.37 31.69
CA ASP A 553 -7.01 16.48 33.12
C ASP A 553 -5.53 16.86 33.35
N HIS A 554 -4.67 16.59 32.37
CA HIS A 554 -3.24 16.96 32.39
C HIS A 554 -2.93 18.21 31.54
N GLY A 555 -3.96 18.93 31.09
CA GLY A 555 -3.82 20.14 30.27
C GLY A 555 -3.33 19.88 28.84
N ILE A 556 -3.42 18.63 28.36
CA ILE A 556 -3.01 18.23 27.01
C ILE A 556 -4.25 18.14 26.14
N ILE A 557 -4.23 18.80 24.98
CA ILE A 557 -5.30 18.72 23.96
C ILE A 557 -4.79 17.88 22.80
N HIS A 558 -5.58 16.91 22.34
CA HIS A 558 -5.17 15.96 21.29
C HIS A 558 -5.07 16.60 19.90
N ARG A 559 -6.03 17.48 19.54
CA ARG A 559 -6.11 18.28 18.30
C ARG A 559 -6.39 17.54 17.00
N ASP A 560 -6.18 16.23 16.93
CA ASP A 560 -6.42 15.43 15.71
C ASP A 560 -7.27 14.17 15.95
N VAL A 561 -8.41 14.29 16.63
CA VAL A 561 -9.30 13.14 16.89
C VAL A 561 -10.06 12.77 15.61
N LYS A 562 -9.78 11.58 15.05
CA LYS A 562 -10.41 11.04 13.82
C LYS A 562 -10.28 9.51 13.76
N PRO A 563 -11.08 8.80 12.92
CA PRO A 563 -10.99 7.34 12.82
C PRO A 563 -9.59 6.80 12.45
N ALA A 564 -8.80 7.55 11.68
CA ALA A 564 -7.43 7.14 11.31
C ALA A 564 -6.46 7.10 12.51
N ASN A 565 -6.77 7.80 13.60
CA ASN A 565 -5.95 7.88 14.80
C ASN A 565 -6.48 6.98 15.93
N VAL A 566 -7.36 6.02 15.63
CA VAL A 566 -7.85 5.04 16.61
C VAL A 566 -7.64 3.63 16.09
N ILE A 567 -6.96 2.80 16.88
CA ILE A 567 -6.71 1.40 16.58
C ILE A 567 -7.52 0.54 17.53
N ARG A 568 -8.28 -0.42 16.99
CA ARG A 568 -8.98 -1.41 17.79
C ARG A 568 -8.10 -2.64 17.95
N ASP A 569 -7.70 -2.93 19.19
CA ASP A 569 -6.96 -4.13 19.60
C ASP A 569 -7.96 -5.23 19.98
N PRO A 570 -8.28 -6.17 19.07
CA PRO A 570 -9.25 -7.24 19.35
C PRO A 570 -8.71 -8.27 20.35
N PHE A 571 -7.39 -8.37 20.52
CA PHE A 571 -6.76 -9.31 21.44
C PHE A 571 -6.95 -8.90 22.89
N ARG A 572 -6.83 -7.59 23.17
CA ARG A 572 -7.06 -7.00 24.50
C ARG A 572 -8.45 -6.40 24.69
N GLY A 573 -9.29 -6.39 23.65
CA GLY A 573 -10.66 -5.88 23.73
C GLY A 573 -10.75 -4.38 23.99
N ARG A 574 -9.79 -3.60 23.49
CA ARG A 574 -9.69 -2.16 23.74
C ARG A 574 -9.46 -1.37 22.46
N SER A 575 -9.87 -0.11 22.47
CA SER A 575 -9.56 0.88 21.44
C SER A 575 -8.48 1.81 21.99
N VAL A 576 -7.45 2.08 21.19
CA VAL A 576 -6.30 2.87 21.57
C VAL A 576 -6.23 4.10 20.66
N LEU A 577 -6.26 5.27 21.28
CA LEU A 577 -6.03 6.56 20.63
C LEU A 577 -4.53 6.74 20.41
N VAL A 578 -4.14 6.99 19.17
CA VAL A 578 -2.75 7.18 18.72
C VAL A 578 -2.53 8.59 18.18
N ASP A 579 -1.27 8.99 17.97
CA ASP A 579 -0.91 10.24 17.27
C ASP A 579 -1.49 11.52 17.91
N VAL A 580 -1.19 11.72 19.19
CA VAL A 580 -1.42 13.02 19.86
C VAL A 580 -0.72 14.12 19.04
N GLY A 581 -1.43 15.22 18.76
CA GLY A 581 -1.02 16.29 17.85
C GLY A 581 0.14 17.17 18.34
N ILE A 582 1.30 16.55 18.59
CA ILE A 582 2.49 17.15 19.21
C ILE A 582 3.10 18.26 18.32
N ALA A 583 2.88 18.22 17.00
CA ALA A 583 3.49 19.13 16.04
C ALA A 583 2.69 20.41 15.74
N ARG A 584 1.41 20.51 16.15
CA ARG A 584 0.49 21.55 15.63
C ARG A 584 0.62 22.94 16.27
N ARG A 585 1.60 23.14 17.17
CA ARG A 585 1.79 24.40 17.90
C ARG A 585 2.77 25.39 17.24
N TYR A 586 3.50 24.99 16.19
CA TYR A 586 4.47 25.85 15.54
C TYR A 586 3.90 26.49 14.26
N GLY A 587 3.40 27.72 14.38
CA GLY A 587 3.64 28.82 13.43
C GLY A 587 3.24 28.74 11.94
N GLN A 588 2.58 27.71 11.42
CA GLN A 588 2.02 27.72 10.06
C GLN A 588 0.52 27.41 10.10
N VAL A 589 -0.28 28.48 9.97
CA VAL A 589 -1.65 28.57 10.48
C VAL A 589 -2.71 27.84 9.64
N ILE A 590 -2.41 27.23 8.48
CA ILE A 590 -3.48 26.67 7.62
C ILE A 590 -3.24 25.23 7.11
N GLU A 591 -2.00 24.80 6.82
CA GLU A 591 -1.75 23.40 6.42
C GLU A 591 -1.80 22.41 7.61
N ALA A 592 -1.63 22.90 8.83
CA ALA A 592 -1.58 22.10 10.05
C ALA A 592 -2.94 21.91 10.77
N ALA A 593 -4.05 22.43 10.23
CA ALA A 593 -5.35 22.41 10.91
C ALA A 593 -5.85 20.97 11.17
N GLY A 594 -5.52 20.03 10.29
CA GLY A 594 -5.90 18.61 10.36
C GLY A 594 -6.84 18.20 9.24
N THR A 595 -7.41 16.99 9.33
CA THR A 595 -8.27 16.44 8.25
C THR A 595 -9.61 17.18 8.25
N PRO A 596 -9.98 17.92 7.18
CA PRO A 596 -11.25 18.63 7.08
C PRO A 596 -12.44 17.71 7.41
N GLY A 597 -13.41 18.23 8.14
CA GLY A 597 -14.56 17.49 8.64
C GLY A 597 -14.40 16.93 10.06
N TYR A 598 -13.18 16.80 10.59
CA TYR A 598 -12.91 16.34 11.96
C TYR A 598 -12.33 17.42 12.88
N VAL A 599 -11.66 18.42 12.31
CA VAL A 599 -11.05 19.54 13.04
C VAL A 599 -12.11 20.53 13.49
N ALA A 600 -12.07 21.04 14.73
CA ALA A 600 -13.09 21.96 15.20
C ALA A 600 -13.07 23.31 14.44
N PRO A 601 -14.25 23.92 14.12
CA PRO A 601 -14.33 25.18 13.37
C PRO A 601 -13.55 26.36 13.97
N GLU A 602 -13.50 26.46 15.30
CA GLU A 602 -12.72 27.49 15.99
C GLU A 602 -11.21 27.36 15.75
N VAL A 603 -10.71 26.13 15.60
CA VAL A 603 -9.28 25.86 15.31
C VAL A 603 -8.97 26.21 13.86
N ILE A 604 -9.88 25.89 12.93
CA ILE A 604 -9.76 26.29 11.51
C ILE A 604 -9.70 27.82 11.37
N ARG A 605 -10.43 28.55 12.22
CA ARG A 605 -10.45 30.02 12.25
C ARG A 605 -9.25 30.64 12.98
N GLY A 606 -8.24 29.83 13.34
CA GLY A 606 -7.03 30.27 14.04
C GLY A 606 -7.18 30.48 15.55
N GLY A 607 -8.29 30.02 16.14
CA GLY A 607 -8.48 30.01 17.59
C GLY A 607 -7.74 28.86 18.28
N ASP A 608 -7.49 29.01 19.58
CA ASP A 608 -6.81 27.98 20.37
C ASP A 608 -7.68 26.72 20.53
N ALA A 609 -7.07 25.55 20.27
CA ALA A 609 -7.71 24.27 20.53
C ALA A 609 -7.90 24.05 22.03
N THR A 610 -9.11 23.67 22.43
CA THR A 610 -9.49 23.37 23.82
C THR A 610 -10.00 21.93 23.96
N ALA A 611 -10.33 21.49 25.17
CA ALA A 611 -11.00 20.21 25.39
C ALA A 611 -12.27 20.05 24.53
N ARG A 612 -13.02 21.14 24.34
CA ARG A 612 -14.24 21.18 23.50
C ARG A 612 -13.95 21.05 22.00
N SER A 613 -12.71 21.31 21.58
CA SER A 613 -12.27 21.05 20.21
C SER A 613 -12.06 19.54 19.97
N ASP A 614 -11.51 18.82 20.96
CA ASP A 614 -11.42 17.35 20.89
C ASP A 614 -12.79 16.68 21.00
N VAL A 615 -13.72 17.24 21.79
CA VAL A 615 -15.12 16.77 21.84
C VAL A 615 -15.78 16.85 20.46
N TYR A 616 -15.54 17.93 19.70
CA TYR A 616 -16.00 18.04 18.32
C TYR A 616 -15.41 16.93 17.44
N GLY A 617 -14.09 16.69 17.52
CA GLY A 617 -13.44 15.63 16.75
C GLY A 617 -13.94 14.22 17.11
N LEU A 618 -14.23 13.97 18.39
CA LEU A 618 -14.87 12.74 18.84
C LEU A 618 -16.31 12.61 18.30
N ALA A 619 -17.08 13.71 18.27
CA ALA A 619 -18.43 13.72 17.71
C ALA A 619 -18.42 13.41 16.20
N ALA A 620 -17.51 14.04 15.44
CA ALA A 620 -17.31 13.76 14.02
C ALA A 620 -16.89 12.30 13.79
N THR A 621 -15.99 11.78 14.63
CA THR A 621 -15.59 10.36 14.62
C THR A 621 -16.78 9.45 14.89
N ALA A 622 -17.55 9.70 15.95
CA ALA A 622 -18.73 8.91 16.29
C ALA A 622 -19.79 8.94 15.18
N TYR A 623 -20.03 10.11 14.57
CA TYR A 623 -20.90 10.26 13.41
C TYR A 623 -20.43 9.35 12.26
N THR A 624 -19.15 9.41 11.89
CA THR A 624 -18.58 8.56 10.83
C THR A 624 -18.68 7.09 11.16
N LEU A 625 -18.41 6.67 12.40
CA LEU A 625 -18.50 5.26 12.78
C LEU A 625 -19.93 4.72 12.75
N LEU A 626 -20.91 5.55 13.13
CA LEU A 626 -22.33 5.16 13.14
C LEU A 626 -22.94 5.13 11.74
N THR A 627 -22.54 6.05 10.87
CA THR A 627 -23.16 6.24 9.54
C THR A 627 -22.31 5.73 8.37
N LEU A 628 -21.03 5.44 8.60
CA LEU A 628 -20.00 5.16 7.60
C LEU A 628 -19.74 6.31 6.63
N VAL A 629 -20.18 7.52 6.95
CA VAL A 629 -19.99 8.73 6.15
C VAL A 629 -19.61 9.87 7.09
N PRO A 630 -18.60 10.70 6.78
CA PRO A 630 -18.30 11.86 7.62
C PRO A 630 -19.44 12.89 7.61
N PRO A 631 -19.56 13.72 8.67
CA PRO A 631 -20.68 14.66 8.85
C PRO A 631 -20.84 15.66 7.70
N TRP A 632 -19.75 16.00 7.01
CA TRP A 632 -19.74 16.97 5.93
C TRP A 632 -19.53 16.35 4.54
N GLY A 633 -19.62 15.01 4.45
CA GLY A 633 -19.30 14.23 3.25
C GLY A 633 -17.81 14.20 2.92
N ASP A 634 -17.48 13.60 1.78
CA ASP A 634 -16.12 13.46 1.25
C ASP A 634 -15.90 14.44 0.07
N GLY A 635 -14.65 14.78 -0.26
CA GLY A 635 -14.28 15.58 -1.44
C GLY A 635 -14.13 17.10 -1.21
N ALA A 636 -14.16 17.88 -2.29
CA ALA A 636 -13.99 19.33 -2.22
C ALA A 636 -15.17 20.03 -1.50
N GLY A 637 -14.90 21.17 -0.86
CA GLY A 637 -15.90 21.98 -0.15
C GLY A 637 -16.28 21.48 1.26
N VAL A 638 -15.64 20.43 1.80
CA VAL A 638 -15.88 19.98 3.19
C VAL A 638 -15.61 21.09 4.19
N LEU A 639 -14.48 21.80 4.04
CA LEU A 639 -14.09 22.91 4.91
C LEU A 639 -15.12 24.06 4.87
N GLU A 640 -15.63 24.37 3.67
CA GLU A 640 -16.66 25.38 3.47
C GLU A 640 -17.95 25.00 4.19
N ARG A 641 -18.48 23.80 3.94
CA ARG A 641 -19.71 23.32 4.61
C ARG A 641 -19.56 23.35 6.12
N GLN A 642 -18.41 22.88 6.60
CA GLN A 642 -18.07 22.87 8.01
C GLN A 642 -18.00 24.26 8.65
N CYS A 643 -17.51 25.28 7.94
CA CYS A 643 -17.31 26.62 8.50
C CYS A 643 -18.47 27.59 8.24
N SER A 644 -19.30 27.35 7.22
CA SER A 644 -20.39 28.22 6.75
C SER A 644 -21.71 28.05 7.50
N GLY A 645 -21.79 27.09 8.43
CA GLY A 645 -23.04 26.79 9.15
C GLY A 645 -24.06 26.01 8.33
N ALA A 646 -23.59 25.30 7.29
CA ALA A 646 -24.43 24.31 6.62
C ALA A 646 -24.97 23.29 7.64
N ALA A 647 -26.17 22.76 7.41
CA ALA A 647 -26.71 21.75 8.31
C ALA A 647 -25.97 20.43 8.12
N VAL A 648 -25.43 19.87 9.21
CA VAL A 648 -24.95 18.47 9.21
C VAL A 648 -26.17 17.57 8.96
N PRO A 649 -26.11 16.63 8.00
CA PRO A 649 -27.19 15.68 7.79
C PRO A 649 -27.48 14.90 9.07
N ARG A 650 -28.76 14.61 9.32
CA ARG A 650 -29.12 13.79 10.47
C ARG A 650 -28.58 12.37 10.26
N PRO A 651 -27.93 11.75 11.27
CA PRO A 651 -27.63 10.32 11.23
C PRO A 651 -28.83 9.47 10.78
N SER A 652 -30.04 9.82 11.21
CA SER A 652 -31.28 9.16 10.79
C SER A 652 -31.65 9.28 9.32
N SER A 653 -31.20 10.31 8.61
CA SER A 653 -31.41 10.42 7.15
C SER A 653 -30.56 9.42 6.36
N ILE A 654 -29.49 8.89 6.98
CA ILE A 654 -28.64 7.84 6.42
C ILE A 654 -29.09 6.48 6.96
N ARG A 655 -29.39 6.40 8.26
CA ARG A 655 -29.74 5.17 8.97
C ARG A 655 -30.86 5.42 9.99
N ALA A 656 -32.10 5.07 9.64
CA ALA A 656 -33.28 5.44 10.42
C ALA A 656 -33.28 4.99 11.90
N ASP A 657 -32.59 3.90 12.23
CA ASP A 657 -32.44 3.41 13.61
C ASP A 657 -31.58 4.34 14.50
N LEU A 658 -30.89 5.32 13.91
CA LEU A 658 -30.07 6.32 14.61
C LEU A 658 -30.83 7.60 15.01
N ALA A 659 -32.15 7.70 14.78
CA ALA A 659 -32.92 8.91 15.13
C ALA A 659 -32.74 9.39 16.57
N ARG A 660 -32.42 8.49 17.51
CA ARG A 660 -32.22 8.82 18.92
C ARG A 660 -30.91 9.54 19.21
N VAL A 661 -29.92 9.46 18.32
CA VAL A 661 -28.61 10.14 18.47
C VAL A 661 -28.48 11.39 17.63
N ASP A 662 -29.48 11.74 16.82
CA ASP A 662 -29.44 12.91 15.94
C ASP A 662 -29.08 14.18 16.73
N ASP A 663 -29.91 14.56 17.71
CA ASP A 663 -29.71 15.80 18.46
C ASP A 663 -28.39 15.78 19.25
N VAL A 664 -28.04 14.64 19.85
CA VAL A 664 -26.78 14.48 20.61
C VAL A 664 -25.55 14.75 19.75
N LEU A 665 -25.52 14.21 18.51
CA LEU A 665 -24.39 14.40 17.61
C LEU A 665 -24.40 15.79 16.96
N LEU A 666 -25.57 16.34 16.64
CA LEU A 666 -25.69 17.68 16.07
C LEU A 666 -25.27 18.76 17.08
N ASP A 667 -25.68 18.66 18.34
CA ASP A 667 -25.25 19.58 19.41
C ASP A 667 -23.73 19.50 19.62
N ALA A 668 -23.17 18.30 19.61
CA ALA A 668 -21.73 18.10 19.75
C ALA A 668 -20.90 18.58 18.54
N LEU A 669 -21.53 18.69 17.37
CA LEU A 669 -20.97 19.28 16.14
C LEU A 669 -21.28 20.78 15.99
N SER A 670 -21.77 21.44 17.05
CA SER A 670 -22.05 22.88 17.03
C SER A 670 -20.83 23.72 16.66
N LEU A 671 -21.05 24.78 15.87
CA LEU A 671 -20.05 25.79 15.56
C LEU A 671 -19.56 26.54 16.80
N ASP A 672 -20.44 26.74 17.79
CA ASP A 672 -20.09 27.34 19.08
C ASP A 672 -19.58 26.25 20.02
N PRO A 673 -18.30 26.32 20.48
CA PRO A 673 -17.76 25.37 21.45
C PRO A 673 -18.59 25.24 22.72
N HIS A 674 -19.26 26.31 23.16
CA HIS A 674 -20.10 26.28 24.37
C HIS A 674 -21.40 25.51 24.20
N GLY A 675 -21.89 25.35 22.96
CA GLY A 675 -23.03 24.50 22.63
C GLY A 675 -22.74 23.00 22.71
N ARG A 676 -21.46 22.60 22.83
CA ARG A 676 -21.03 21.21 22.88
C ARG A 676 -21.09 20.65 24.31
N PRO A 677 -21.08 19.31 24.49
CA PRO A 677 -20.86 18.70 25.80
C PRO A 677 -19.58 19.19 26.49
N ALA A 678 -19.60 19.28 27.82
CA ALA A 678 -18.49 19.84 28.59
C ALA A 678 -17.21 18.98 28.59
N SER A 679 -17.33 17.68 28.34
CA SER A 679 -16.20 16.75 28.25
C SER A 679 -16.48 15.60 27.27
N ALA A 680 -15.44 14.86 26.88
CA ALA A 680 -15.59 13.73 25.98
C ALA A 680 -16.40 12.61 26.63
N GLY A 681 -16.20 12.36 27.92
CA GLY A 681 -17.00 11.41 28.69
C GLY A 681 -18.48 11.80 28.79
N ALA A 682 -18.80 13.10 28.83
CA ALA A 682 -20.19 13.56 28.81
C ALA A 682 -20.88 13.24 27.47
N LEU A 683 -20.18 13.47 26.34
CA LEU A 683 -20.66 13.09 25.01
C LEU A 683 -20.87 11.57 24.91
N ALA A 684 -19.91 10.77 25.34
CA ALA A 684 -19.99 9.31 25.25
C ALA A 684 -21.17 8.75 26.08
N ARG A 685 -21.42 9.28 27.29
CA ARG A 685 -22.59 8.92 28.10
C ARG A 685 -23.91 9.30 27.42
N ALA A 686 -23.99 10.47 26.79
CA ALA A 686 -25.17 10.90 26.06
C ALA A 686 -25.47 9.98 24.86
N ILE A 687 -24.45 9.61 24.10
CA ILE A 687 -24.56 8.65 22.98
C ILE A 687 -24.99 7.27 23.49
N ARG A 688 -24.38 6.75 24.57
CA ARG A 688 -24.80 5.49 25.20
C ARG A 688 -26.26 5.56 25.62
N ALA A 689 -26.68 6.59 26.33
CA ALA A 689 -28.05 6.72 26.83
C ALA A 689 -29.05 6.69 25.67
N ALA A 690 -28.80 7.47 24.61
CA ALA A 690 -29.62 7.49 23.40
C ALA A 690 -29.76 6.12 22.73
N LEU A 691 -28.67 5.35 22.65
CA LEU A 691 -28.64 4.05 21.98
C LEU A 691 -29.04 2.85 22.87
N ALA A 692 -28.88 2.94 24.20
CA ALA A 692 -29.22 1.88 25.16
C ALA A 692 -30.73 1.77 25.43
N THR A 693 -31.50 2.83 25.20
CA THR A 693 -32.98 2.78 25.32
C THR A 693 -33.65 1.87 24.27
N ALA A 694 -32.88 1.34 23.31
CA ALA A 694 -33.37 0.38 22.30
C ALA A 694 -33.55 -1.06 22.83
N THR A 695 -32.98 -1.40 23.99
CA THR A 695 -32.98 -2.78 24.53
C THR A 695 -34.08 -3.06 25.58
N ALA A 696 -34.94 -2.09 25.93
CA ALA A 696 -35.88 -2.19 27.06
C ALA A 696 -37.39 -2.18 26.70
N ALA A 697 -37.77 -2.61 25.49
CA ALA A 697 -39.18 -2.86 25.16
C ALA A 697 -39.44 -4.37 25.01
N SER A 698 -40.33 -4.90 25.86
CA SER A 698 -40.82 -6.29 25.87
C SER A 698 -41.47 -6.71 24.54
N PRO A 699 -41.54 -8.03 24.26
CA PRO A 699 -41.47 -8.56 22.90
C PRO A 699 -42.84 -8.55 22.21
N PRO A 700 -42.91 -8.20 20.91
CA PRO A 700 -43.96 -8.72 20.05
C PRO A 700 -43.56 -10.12 19.55
N ASP A 701 -44.52 -11.04 19.54
CA ASP A 701 -44.47 -12.39 18.98
C ASP A 701 -43.85 -12.41 17.57
N SER A 702 -42.54 -12.60 17.49
CA SER A 702 -41.77 -13.23 16.41
C SER A 702 -40.29 -13.00 16.68
N ALA A 703 -39.59 -14.04 17.16
CA ALA A 703 -38.14 -14.01 17.31
C ALA A 703 -37.49 -13.64 15.97
N ARG A 704 -36.89 -12.45 15.88
CA ARG A 704 -36.25 -11.96 14.66
C ARG A 704 -34.91 -12.66 14.45
N TRP A 705 -34.89 -13.56 13.47
CA TRP A 705 -33.70 -14.10 12.86
C TRP A 705 -32.73 -12.98 12.44
N VAL A 706 -31.45 -13.08 12.81
CA VAL A 706 -30.40 -12.20 12.28
C VAL A 706 -30.05 -12.68 10.87
N GLY A 707 -30.72 -12.10 9.87
CA GLY A 707 -30.49 -12.39 8.45
C GLY A 707 -29.66 -11.32 7.77
N HIS A 708 -28.59 -11.71 7.08
CA HIS A 708 -28.03 -10.90 6.00
C HIS A 708 -28.69 -11.33 4.70
N THR A 709 -29.57 -10.50 4.14
CA THR A 709 -30.05 -10.73 2.76
C THR A 709 -28.88 -10.53 1.81
N VAL A 710 -28.36 -11.62 1.24
CA VAL A 710 -27.58 -11.52 0.00
C VAL A 710 -28.63 -11.18 -1.07
N MET A 711 -28.73 -9.91 -1.44
CA MET A 711 -29.59 -9.52 -2.56
C MET A 711 -29.08 -10.24 -3.81
N PRO A 712 -29.88 -11.12 -4.44
CA PRO A 712 -29.53 -11.57 -5.78
C PRO A 712 -29.55 -10.32 -6.66
N SER A 713 -28.42 -10.03 -7.31
CA SER A 713 -28.36 -9.00 -8.34
C SER A 713 -29.51 -9.23 -9.32
N ARG A 714 -30.28 -8.19 -9.64
CA ARG A 714 -31.34 -8.28 -10.65
C ARG A 714 -30.75 -8.86 -11.94
N GLY A 715 -31.21 -10.07 -12.28
CA GLY A 715 -30.64 -10.97 -13.28
C GLY A 715 -30.10 -12.21 -12.58
N ALA A 716 -30.89 -13.28 -12.49
CA ALA A 716 -30.41 -14.57 -11.99
C ALA A 716 -29.47 -15.22 -13.02
N PRO A 717 -28.25 -15.61 -12.61
CA PRO A 717 -27.72 -16.87 -13.12
C PRO A 717 -26.90 -17.66 -12.07
N ALA A 718 -27.32 -18.91 -11.84
CA ALA A 718 -26.60 -20.03 -11.20
C ALA A 718 -26.17 -19.89 -9.71
N SER A 719 -26.70 -20.78 -8.87
CA SER A 719 -26.12 -21.18 -7.59
C SER A 719 -24.69 -21.69 -7.82
N LYS A 720 -23.69 -21.19 -7.08
CA LYS A 720 -22.28 -21.62 -7.22
C LYS A 720 -21.65 -22.07 -5.89
N THR A 721 -20.75 -23.05 -6.01
CA THR A 721 -19.92 -23.64 -4.96
C THR A 721 -18.44 -23.52 -5.35
N ARG A 722 -17.57 -23.20 -4.40
CA ARG A 722 -16.15 -22.98 -4.67
C ARG A 722 -15.38 -24.30 -4.90
N GLY A 723 -14.42 -24.30 -5.82
CA GLY A 723 -13.64 -25.50 -6.21
C GLY A 723 -12.95 -26.27 -5.06
N VAL A 724 -12.70 -25.63 -3.92
CA VAL A 724 -12.12 -26.30 -2.73
C VAL A 724 -13.04 -27.36 -2.11
N VAL A 725 -14.36 -27.23 -2.29
CA VAL A 725 -15.34 -28.22 -1.82
C VAL A 725 -15.15 -29.53 -2.58
N PHE A 726 -14.93 -29.45 -3.90
CA PHE A 726 -14.67 -30.60 -4.76
C PHE A 726 -13.33 -31.26 -4.43
N ARG A 727 -12.27 -30.51 -4.15
CA ARG A 727 -10.98 -31.08 -3.68
C ARG A 727 -11.09 -31.84 -2.35
N SER A 728 -12.09 -31.52 -1.54
CA SER A 728 -12.31 -32.19 -0.25
C SER A 728 -12.85 -33.61 -0.42
N VAL A 729 -13.36 -33.96 -1.62
CA VAL A 729 -13.81 -35.31 -1.99
C VAL A 729 -12.66 -36.30 -1.90
N THR A 730 -11.47 -35.93 -2.40
CA THR A 730 -10.26 -36.76 -2.31
C THR A 730 -9.87 -37.06 -0.86
N ARG A 731 -10.14 -36.13 0.07
CA ARG A 731 -9.93 -36.36 1.50
C ARG A 731 -11.04 -37.18 2.16
N ALA A 732 -12.29 -37.04 1.69
CA ALA A 732 -13.45 -37.73 2.25
C ALA A 732 -13.54 -39.21 1.82
N LEU A 733 -13.20 -39.50 0.56
CA LEU A 733 -13.19 -40.84 -0.04
C LEU A 733 -11.82 -41.53 0.04
N GLY A 734 -10.72 -40.76 0.09
CA GLY A 734 -9.37 -41.28 -0.08
C GLY A 734 -8.91 -41.25 -1.53
N VAL A 735 -7.59 -41.17 -1.75
CA VAL A 735 -6.98 -40.90 -3.06
C VAL A 735 -7.41 -41.91 -4.13
N ARG A 736 -7.37 -43.21 -3.80
CA ARG A 736 -7.68 -44.30 -4.75
C ARG A 736 -9.13 -44.29 -5.23
N ASP A 737 -10.07 -44.05 -4.32
CA ASP A 737 -11.49 -44.06 -4.66
C ASP A 737 -11.94 -42.74 -5.32
N ALA A 738 -11.28 -41.63 -5.00
CA ALA A 738 -11.46 -40.36 -5.72
C ALA A 738 -10.91 -40.42 -7.16
N GLU A 739 -9.78 -41.11 -7.39
CA GLU A 739 -9.26 -41.38 -8.74
C GLU A 739 -10.24 -42.25 -9.54
N ARG A 740 -10.77 -43.32 -8.95
CA ARG A 740 -11.79 -44.16 -9.59
C ARG A 740 -13.08 -43.41 -9.91
N LEU A 741 -13.56 -42.58 -8.98
CA LEU A 741 -14.74 -41.72 -9.19
C LEU A 741 -14.48 -40.73 -10.34
N ARG A 742 -13.31 -40.08 -10.35
CA ARG A 742 -12.90 -39.19 -11.45
C ARG A 742 -12.89 -39.91 -12.79
N ASP A 743 -12.30 -41.10 -12.85
CA ASP A 743 -12.18 -41.87 -14.09
C ASP A 743 -13.56 -42.35 -14.57
N ALA A 744 -14.47 -42.69 -13.66
CA ALA A 744 -15.85 -43.06 -13.97
C ALA A 744 -16.68 -41.89 -14.53
N ILE A 745 -16.51 -40.67 -14.00
CA ILE A 745 -17.28 -39.48 -14.44
C ILE A 745 -16.61 -38.69 -15.57
N GLY A 746 -15.33 -38.94 -15.84
CA GLY A 746 -14.52 -38.15 -16.77
C GLY A 746 -15.00 -38.18 -18.22
N GLY A 747 -15.74 -39.23 -18.62
CA GLY A 747 -16.34 -39.33 -19.94
C GLY A 747 -17.62 -38.48 -20.11
N GLU A 748 -18.45 -38.37 -19.08
CA GLU A 748 -19.75 -37.68 -19.15
C GLU A 748 -19.66 -36.21 -18.67
N HIS A 749 -18.77 -35.95 -17.71
CA HIS A 749 -18.65 -34.65 -17.04
C HIS A 749 -17.17 -34.23 -16.90
N PRO A 750 -16.51 -33.82 -17.99
CA PRO A 750 -15.08 -33.51 -18.01
C PRO A 750 -14.70 -32.31 -17.14
N ASP A 751 -15.60 -31.34 -16.92
CA ASP A 751 -15.37 -30.21 -16.01
C ASP A 751 -15.32 -30.64 -14.55
N LEU A 752 -16.16 -31.62 -14.17
CA LEU A 752 -16.23 -32.16 -12.82
C LEU A 752 -15.00 -33.01 -12.50
N ALA A 753 -14.54 -33.82 -13.46
CA ALA A 753 -13.29 -34.57 -13.34
C ALA A 753 -12.07 -33.64 -13.18
N ARG A 754 -12.04 -32.49 -13.89
CA ARG A 754 -11.01 -31.45 -13.74
C ARG A 754 -11.03 -30.78 -12.35
N ALA A 755 -12.21 -30.59 -11.75
CA ALA A 755 -12.33 -29.99 -10.42
C ALA A 755 -11.74 -30.86 -9.29
N LEU A 756 -11.55 -32.17 -9.54
CA LEU A 756 -11.03 -33.14 -8.56
C LEU A 756 -9.50 -33.29 -8.54
N THR A 757 -8.76 -32.83 -9.57
CA THR A 757 -7.36 -33.25 -9.85
C THR A 757 -6.24 -32.31 -9.44
N ASP A 758 -6.53 -31.12 -8.91
CA ASP A 758 -5.53 -30.19 -8.35
C ASP A 758 -4.65 -29.44 -9.38
N THR A 759 -5.25 -28.44 -10.05
CA THR A 759 -4.59 -27.22 -10.62
C THR A 759 -5.58 -26.11 -10.99
N ALA A 760 -6.90 -26.31 -10.84
CA ALA A 760 -7.86 -25.23 -11.13
C ALA A 760 -7.69 -24.06 -10.15
N PRO A 761 -7.75 -22.80 -10.61
CA PRO A 761 -7.79 -21.64 -9.71
C PRO A 761 -8.99 -21.75 -8.76
N LEU A 762 -9.03 -20.94 -7.69
CA LEU A 762 -10.12 -20.92 -6.70
C LEU A 762 -11.45 -20.38 -7.27
N GLU A 763 -11.90 -20.94 -8.39
CA GLU A 763 -13.07 -20.51 -9.16
C GLU A 763 -14.38 -21.02 -8.56
N TRP A 764 -15.45 -20.32 -8.93
CA TRP A 764 -16.83 -20.64 -8.58
C TRP A 764 -17.43 -21.57 -9.63
N LEU A 765 -17.81 -22.77 -9.22
CA LEU A 765 -18.46 -23.78 -10.06
C LEU A 765 -19.97 -23.83 -9.79
N PRO A 766 -20.82 -24.17 -10.76
CA PRO A 766 -22.25 -24.37 -10.51
C PRO A 766 -22.52 -25.39 -9.40
N THR A 767 -23.45 -25.08 -8.49
CA THR A 767 -23.83 -25.94 -7.36
C THR A 767 -24.46 -27.25 -7.81
N GLU A 768 -25.09 -27.27 -8.98
CA GLU A 768 -25.68 -28.46 -9.58
C GLU A 768 -24.61 -29.51 -9.92
N LEU A 769 -23.36 -29.09 -10.18
CA LEU A 769 -22.25 -30.03 -10.35
C LEU A 769 -21.87 -30.70 -9.03
N PHE A 770 -22.03 -29.98 -7.91
CA PHE A 770 -21.75 -30.54 -6.59
C PHE A 770 -22.80 -31.60 -6.21
N THR A 771 -24.09 -31.33 -6.42
CA THR A 771 -25.15 -32.31 -6.14
C THR A 771 -25.09 -33.50 -7.08
N ARG A 772 -24.79 -33.30 -8.37
CA ARG A 772 -24.54 -34.41 -9.31
C ARG A 772 -23.37 -35.28 -8.89
N LEU A 773 -22.28 -34.70 -8.38
CA LEU A 773 -21.15 -35.48 -7.88
C LEU A 773 -21.56 -36.42 -6.73
N LEU A 774 -22.41 -35.93 -5.82
CA LEU A 774 -22.90 -36.72 -4.69
C LEU A 774 -23.80 -37.88 -5.15
N ALA A 775 -24.57 -37.67 -6.21
CA ALA A 775 -25.44 -38.69 -6.80
C ALA A 775 -24.69 -39.76 -7.63
N VAL A 776 -23.51 -39.44 -8.16
CA VAL A 776 -22.71 -40.32 -9.05
C VAL A 776 -21.62 -41.09 -8.27
N ALA A 777 -21.66 -41.06 -6.94
CA ALA A 777 -20.75 -41.86 -6.12
C ALA A 777 -20.81 -43.36 -6.53
N PRO A 778 -19.67 -44.03 -6.78
CA PRO A 778 -19.69 -45.38 -7.32
C PRO A 778 -20.35 -46.36 -6.34
N PRO A 779 -21.04 -47.41 -6.83
CA PRO A 779 -21.77 -48.37 -5.97
C PRO A 779 -20.88 -49.19 -5.02
N HIS A 780 -19.55 -49.13 -5.18
CA HIS A 780 -18.58 -49.76 -4.27
C HIS A 780 -18.12 -48.85 -3.12
N VAL A 781 -18.54 -47.59 -3.11
CA VAL A 781 -18.41 -46.70 -1.95
C VAL A 781 -19.59 -47.04 -1.04
N ASP A 782 -19.32 -47.69 0.10
CA ASP A 782 -20.31 -48.07 1.12
C ASP A 782 -20.81 -46.84 1.91
N ARG A 783 -21.31 -45.84 1.18
CA ARG A 783 -21.88 -44.59 1.70
C ARG A 783 -23.00 -44.15 0.78
N ASP A 784 -24.15 -43.82 1.35
CA ASP A 784 -25.17 -43.08 0.61
C ASP A 784 -24.70 -41.64 0.31
N SER A 785 -25.37 -40.97 -0.63
CA SER A 785 -25.03 -39.62 -1.08
C SER A 785 -25.03 -38.60 0.08
N ALA A 786 -25.96 -38.76 1.04
CA ALA A 786 -26.08 -37.92 2.22
C ALA A 786 -24.90 -38.09 3.21
N GLN A 787 -24.42 -39.32 3.41
CA GLN A 787 -23.26 -39.60 4.24
C GLN A 787 -21.99 -39.07 3.58
N LEU A 788 -21.85 -39.24 2.26
CA LEU A 788 -20.75 -38.66 1.50
C LEU A 788 -20.74 -37.13 1.59
N ALA A 789 -21.90 -36.49 1.47
CA ALA A 789 -22.07 -35.04 1.60
C ALA A 789 -21.56 -34.53 2.96
N ARG A 790 -21.94 -35.22 4.05
CA ARG A 790 -21.48 -34.91 5.42
C ARG A 790 -19.96 -35.00 5.55
N ASP A 791 -19.37 -36.04 4.99
CA ASP A 791 -17.92 -36.27 5.10
C ASP A 791 -17.11 -35.26 4.29
N ILE A 792 -17.59 -34.88 3.10
CA ILE A 792 -17.00 -33.80 2.31
C ILE A 792 -17.05 -32.49 3.08
N ALA A 793 -18.22 -32.14 3.65
CA ALA A 793 -18.38 -30.94 4.46
C ALA A 793 -17.37 -30.89 5.62
N ARG A 794 -17.29 -31.98 6.40
CA ARG A 794 -16.34 -32.11 7.52
C ARG A 794 -14.89 -31.94 7.06
N ALA A 795 -14.51 -32.56 5.93
CA ALA A 795 -13.16 -32.44 5.36
C ALA A 795 -12.85 -31.01 4.90
N THR A 796 -13.80 -30.34 4.24
CA THR A 796 -13.67 -28.93 3.82
C THR A 796 -13.49 -28.03 5.03
N MET A 797 -14.28 -28.22 6.08
CA MET A 797 -14.20 -27.44 7.31
C MET A 797 -12.86 -27.64 8.02
N ARG A 798 -12.39 -28.88 8.21
CA ARG A 798 -11.09 -29.14 8.87
C ARG A 798 -9.91 -28.48 8.15
N ALA A 799 -9.89 -28.56 6.83
CA ALA A 799 -8.83 -27.98 6.02
C ALA A 799 -8.85 -26.45 6.02
N SER A 800 -10.04 -25.87 6.01
CA SER A 800 -10.22 -24.42 5.93
C SER A 800 -10.07 -23.76 7.30
N PHE A 801 -10.61 -24.36 8.35
CA PHE A 801 -10.64 -23.77 9.68
C PHE A 801 -9.25 -23.48 10.23
N ARG A 802 -8.30 -24.42 10.12
CA ARG A 802 -6.90 -24.20 10.56
C ARG A 802 -6.19 -23.07 9.81
N ARG A 803 -6.62 -22.76 8.59
CA ARG A 803 -6.06 -21.69 7.76
C ARG A 803 -6.60 -20.31 8.14
N PHE A 804 -7.82 -20.25 8.70
CA PHE A 804 -8.51 -18.99 8.98
C PHE A 804 -8.74 -18.71 10.47
N PHE A 805 -8.56 -19.71 11.33
CA PHE A 805 -8.76 -19.63 12.78
C PHE A 805 -7.65 -20.42 13.49
N PRO A 806 -6.67 -19.75 14.15
CA PRO A 806 -5.65 -20.44 14.93
C PRO A 806 -6.28 -21.14 16.15
N ALA A 807 -5.74 -22.32 16.52
CA ALA A 807 -6.33 -23.20 17.54
C ALA A 807 -6.47 -22.57 18.94
N SER A 808 -5.71 -21.49 19.23
CA SER A 808 -5.76 -20.73 20.48
C SER A 808 -6.89 -19.70 20.55
N ALA A 809 -7.63 -19.45 19.47
CA ALA A 809 -8.54 -18.30 19.33
C ALA A 809 -10.03 -18.58 19.59
N VAL A 810 -10.42 -19.82 19.90
CA VAL A 810 -11.84 -20.17 20.02
C VAL A 810 -12.23 -20.47 21.47
N THR A 811 -12.74 -19.44 22.13
CA THR A 811 -13.52 -19.59 23.38
C THR A 811 -14.96 -19.92 23.00
N LEU A 812 -15.54 -20.92 23.65
CA LEU A 812 -16.83 -21.51 23.33
C LEU A 812 -17.98 -20.59 23.74
N VAL A 813 -18.31 -19.64 22.86
CA VAL A 813 -19.47 -18.74 23.02
C VAL A 813 -20.26 -18.76 21.72
N PRO A 814 -21.59 -19.00 21.75
CA PRO A 814 -22.44 -19.14 20.55
C PRO A 814 -22.18 -18.07 19.49
N GLU A 815 -21.99 -16.82 19.90
CA GLU A 815 -21.75 -15.68 19.01
C GLU A 815 -20.50 -15.82 18.14
N ARG A 816 -19.40 -16.36 18.70
CA ARG A 816 -18.15 -16.60 17.95
C ARG A 816 -18.27 -17.78 17.01
N THR A 817 -18.93 -18.86 17.44
CA THR A 817 -19.25 -20.01 16.59
C THR A 817 -20.14 -19.60 15.42
N LEU A 818 -21.13 -18.73 15.66
CA LEU A 818 -21.98 -18.15 14.62
C LEU A 818 -21.21 -17.26 13.64
N ALA A 819 -20.29 -16.43 14.13
CA ALA A 819 -19.42 -15.63 13.27
C ALA A 819 -18.53 -16.51 12.37
N ALA A 820 -17.99 -17.61 12.91
CA ALA A 820 -17.22 -18.57 12.14
C ALA A 820 -18.09 -19.26 11.06
N ILE A 821 -19.29 -19.72 11.40
CA ILE A 821 -20.24 -20.32 10.45
C ILE A 821 -20.59 -19.35 9.32
N ARG A 822 -20.89 -18.08 9.63
CA ARG A 822 -21.19 -17.05 8.62
C ARG A 822 -20.01 -16.75 7.70
N SER A 823 -18.81 -16.60 8.28
CA SER A 823 -17.58 -16.34 7.54
C SER A 823 -17.23 -17.49 6.60
N VAL A 824 -17.49 -18.72 7.01
CA VAL A 824 -17.18 -19.90 6.22
C VAL A 824 -18.21 -20.14 5.12
N TRP A 825 -19.51 -20.01 5.40
CA TRP A 825 -20.58 -20.18 4.41
C TRP A 825 -20.40 -19.26 3.20
N SER A 826 -20.22 -17.95 3.44
CA SER A 826 -20.08 -16.94 2.39
C SER A 826 -18.82 -17.09 1.52
N ARG A 827 -17.78 -17.75 2.03
CA ARG A 827 -16.52 -17.97 1.28
C ARG A 827 -16.59 -19.12 0.29
N TYR A 828 -17.51 -20.07 0.51
CA TYR A 828 -17.57 -21.33 -0.24
C TYR A 828 -18.87 -21.53 -0.99
N HIS A 829 -19.95 -20.83 -0.62
CA HIS A 829 -21.26 -20.97 -1.22
C HIS A 829 -21.88 -19.62 -1.56
N THR A 830 -22.61 -19.59 -2.66
CA THR A 830 -23.49 -18.48 -3.06
C THR A 830 -24.95 -18.89 -3.08
N TRP A 831 -25.25 -20.17 -2.78
CA TRP A 831 -26.60 -20.70 -2.68
C TRP A 831 -27.07 -20.68 -1.22
N GLY A 832 -28.35 -20.36 -1.02
CA GLY A 832 -28.94 -20.28 0.31
C GLY A 832 -28.44 -19.08 1.12
N THR A 833 -29.38 -18.34 1.73
CA THR A 833 -29.04 -17.29 2.69
C THR A 833 -29.04 -17.87 4.09
N LEU A 834 -27.85 -17.97 4.71
CA LEU A 834 -27.68 -18.44 6.07
C LEU A 834 -27.97 -17.32 7.06
N SER A 835 -28.97 -17.55 7.90
CA SER A 835 -29.30 -16.76 9.08
C SER A 835 -29.21 -17.67 10.31
N SER A 836 -28.97 -17.08 11.46
CA SER A 836 -28.83 -17.87 12.69
C SER A 836 -29.27 -17.08 13.89
N MET A 837 -29.68 -17.80 14.92
CA MET A 837 -30.18 -17.24 16.16
C MET A 837 -29.63 -18.07 17.31
N PRO A 838 -28.82 -17.49 18.22
CA PRO A 838 -28.49 -18.17 19.46
C PRO A 838 -29.79 -18.31 20.28
N VAL A 839 -30.08 -19.51 20.76
CA VAL A 839 -31.21 -19.76 21.65
C VAL A 839 -30.73 -19.73 23.10
N HIS A 840 -29.63 -20.45 23.37
CA HIS A 840 -29.00 -20.56 24.69
C HIS A 840 -27.46 -20.66 24.56
N ALA A 841 -26.76 -20.72 25.70
CA ALA A 841 -25.29 -20.84 25.75
C ALA A 841 -24.72 -22.07 25.01
N THR A 842 -25.55 -23.09 24.80
CA THR A 842 -25.18 -24.38 24.19
C THR A 842 -26.12 -24.79 23.05
N GLU A 843 -26.97 -23.87 22.58
CA GLU A 843 -27.96 -24.14 21.55
C GLU A 843 -28.12 -22.94 20.61
N MET A 844 -28.14 -23.22 19.31
CA MET A 844 -28.46 -22.25 18.26
C MET A 844 -29.36 -22.86 17.21
N VAL A 845 -30.18 -22.03 16.56
CA VAL A 845 -30.90 -22.45 15.35
C VAL A 845 -30.30 -21.72 14.16
N VAL A 846 -30.02 -22.48 13.10
CA VAL A 846 -29.54 -21.99 11.81
C VAL A 846 -30.68 -22.16 10.81
N ARG A 847 -30.98 -21.10 10.06
CA ARG A 847 -32.00 -21.07 9.02
C ARG A 847 -31.37 -20.71 7.70
N ILE A 848 -31.60 -21.54 6.69
CA ILE A 848 -31.13 -21.29 5.32
C ILE A 848 -32.34 -21.09 4.43
N THR A 849 -32.47 -19.90 3.83
CA THR A 849 -33.56 -19.57 2.90
C THR A 849 -33.10 -19.63 1.45
N ALA A 850 -33.98 -19.95 0.50
CA ALA A 850 -33.68 -20.01 -0.95
C ALA A 850 -32.64 -21.08 -1.36
N THR A 851 -32.59 -22.19 -0.63
CA THR A 851 -31.79 -23.39 -0.95
C THR A 851 -32.46 -24.17 -2.09
N PRO A 852 -31.70 -24.79 -3.03
CA PRO A 852 -32.24 -25.87 -3.83
C PRO A 852 -32.78 -26.96 -2.89
N ARG A 853 -34.00 -27.47 -3.12
CA ARG A 853 -34.64 -28.51 -2.30
C ARG A 853 -33.97 -29.86 -2.58
N ASP A 854 -32.76 -30.02 -2.06
CA ASP A 854 -31.90 -31.18 -2.30
C ASP A 854 -31.47 -31.79 -0.95
N PRO A 855 -31.81 -33.07 -0.67
CA PRO A 855 -31.50 -33.73 0.59
C PRO A 855 -29.98 -33.84 0.83
N ASP A 856 -29.17 -33.91 -0.22
CA ASP A 856 -27.71 -33.99 -0.10
C ASP A 856 -27.10 -32.64 0.33
N LEU A 857 -27.68 -31.52 -0.10
CA LEU A 857 -27.30 -30.19 0.39
C LEU A 857 -27.68 -29.98 1.86
N CYS A 858 -28.80 -30.55 2.29
CA CYS A 858 -29.18 -30.56 3.71
C CYS A 858 -28.19 -31.40 4.52
N ALA A 859 -27.82 -32.58 4.03
CA ALA A 859 -26.82 -33.44 4.66
C ALA A 859 -25.44 -32.78 4.71
N TRP A 860 -25.01 -32.10 3.64
CA TRP A 860 -23.78 -31.31 3.63
C TRP A 860 -23.80 -30.23 4.72
N THR A 861 -24.90 -29.50 4.84
CA THR A 861 -25.08 -28.44 5.84
C THR A 861 -24.96 -29.00 7.27
N ILE A 862 -25.57 -30.16 7.54
CA ILE A 862 -25.45 -30.85 8.82
C ILE A 862 -23.97 -31.14 9.13
N GLY A 863 -23.24 -31.75 8.19
CA GLY A 863 -21.83 -32.08 8.38
C GLY A 863 -20.93 -30.85 8.60
N MET A 864 -21.26 -29.73 7.94
CA MET A 864 -20.59 -28.45 8.14
C MET A 864 -20.80 -27.93 9.57
N LEU A 865 -22.07 -27.86 10.02
CA LEU A 865 -22.43 -27.33 11.34
C LEU A 865 -21.81 -28.18 12.47
N GLU A 866 -21.91 -29.50 12.37
CA GLU A 866 -21.26 -30.43 13.31
C GLU A 866 -19.76 -30.15 13.43
N GLN A 867 -19.07 -30.06 12.30
CA GLN A 867 -17.63 -29.91 12.30
C GLN A 867 -17.19 -28.55 12.81
N LEU A 868 -17.92 -27.48 12.52
CA LEU A 868 -17.62 -26.14 13.02
C LEU A 868 -17.83 -26.03 14.53
N VAL A 869 -18.86 -26.69 15.07
CA VAL A 869 -19.08 -26.78 16.52
C VAL A 869 -17.97 -27.57 17.20
N ILE A 870 -17.54 -28.71 16.62
CA ILE A 870 -16.39 -29.50 17.11
C ILE A 870 -15.09 -28.69 17.08
N LEU A 871 -14.82 -28.00 15.97
CA LEU A 871 -13.63 -27.17 15.81
C LEU A 871 -13.64 -25.94 16.73
N SER A 872 -14.82 -25.55 17.20
CA SER A 872 -14.98 -24.52 18.23
C SER A 872 -14.74 -25.04 19.66
N GLY A 873 -14.37 -26.32 19.82
CA GLY A 873 -14.01 -26.92 21.10
C GLY A 873 -15.15 -27.69 21.79
N ALA A 874 -16.34 -27.77 21.17
CA ALA A 874 -17.50 -28.44 21.78
C ALA A 874 -17.46 -29.95 21.59
N ARG A 875 -18.04 -30.69 22.55
CA ARG A 875 -18.21 -32.15 22.46
C ARG A 875 -19.65 -32.48 22.07
N ALA A 876 -19.80 -33.59 21.35
CA ALA A 876 -21.07 -34.19 20.98
C ALA A 876 -22.13 -33.21 20.40
N PRO A 877 -21.86 -32.49 19.29
CA PRO A 877 -22.90 -31.70 18.66
C PRO A 877 -24.03 -32.60 18.15
N THR A 878 -25.27 -32.16 18.35
CA THR A 878 -26.47 -32.76 17.78
C THR A 878 -27.16 -31.74 16.87
N ILE A 879 -27.43 -32.14 15.62
CA ILE A 879 -28.12 -31.31 14.64
C ILE A 879 -29.49 -31.94 14.36
N GLU A 880 -30.55 -31.29 14.83
CA GLU A 880 -31.92 -31.63 14.46
C GLU A 880 -32.31 -30.79 13.24
N HIS A 881 -32.52 -31.47 12.10
CA HIS A 881 -33.00 -30.84 10.87
C HIS A 881 -34.52 -31.05 10.75
N GLU A 882 -35.27 -29.95 10.66
CA GLU A 882 -36.70 -30.03 10.31
C GLU A 882 -36.84 -30.20 8.80
N ALA A 883 -37.41 -31.32 8.34
CA ALA A 883 -37.48 -31.69 6.93
C ALA A 883 -38.12 -30.59 6.07
N CYS A 884 -37.43 -30.20 4.99
CA CYS A 884 -37.81 -29.10 4.11
C CYS A 884 -39.16 -29.31 3.38
N GLU A 885 -39.73 -30.52 3.37
CA GLU A 885 -41.02 -30.83 2.75
C GLU A 885 -42.24 -30.63 3.68
N ALA A 886 -42.04 -30.58 5.00
CA ALA A 886 -43.13 -30.73 5.98
C ALA A 886 -43.92 -29.43 6.31
N ARG A 887 -43.44 -28.24 5.91
CA ARG A 887 -44.09 -26.94 6.23
C ARG A 887 -44.48 -26.07 5.05
N GLY A 888 -44.04 -26.38 3.83
CA GLY A 888 -44.24 -25.50 2.67
C GLY A 888 -43.46 -24.17 2.71
N ASP A 889 -42.58 -23.99 3.71
CA ASP A 889 -41.71 -22.82 3.84
C ASP A 889 -40.46 -22.93 2.94
N ASP A 890 -40.03 -21.83 2.32
CA ASP A 890 -38.80 -21.76 1.49
C ASP A 890 -37.49 -21.70 2.33
N ALA A 891 -37.48 -22.38 3.47
CA ALA A 891 -36.37 -22.37 4.42
C ALA A 891 -36.16 -23.73 5.10
N CYS A 892 -34.91 -24.18 5.17
CA CYS A 892 -34.52 -25.35 5.98
C CYS A 892 -33.99 -24.87 7.35
N LEU A 893 -34.45 -25.52 8.42
CA LEU A 893 -34.14 -25.17 9.81
C LEU A 893 -33.30 -26.27 10.47
N PHE A 894 -32.16 -25.86 11.03
CA PHE A 894 -31.20 -26.74 11.68
C PHE A 894 -31.00 -26.27 13.12
N ARG A 895 -31.53 -27.02 14.07
CA ARG A 895 -31.32 -26.78 15.50
C ARG A 895 -30.07 -27.52 15.94
N THR A 896 -29.07 -26.79 16.39
CA THR A 896 -27.76 -27.29 16.76
C THR A 896 -27.56 -27.15 18.27
N ARG A 897 -27.34 -28.27 18.97
CA ARG A 897 -27.06 -28.30 20.41
C ARG A 897 -25.71 -28.96 20.66
N TRP A 898 -25.02 -28.61 21.73
CA TRP A 898 -23.74 -29.24 22.12
C TRP A 898 -23.55 -29.26 23.64
N GLU A 899 -22.62 -30.08 24.13
CA GLU A 899 -22.28 -30.09 25.55
C GLU A 899 -21.32 -28.95 25.91
N PRO A 900 -21.53 -28.25 27.04
CA PRO A 900 -20.57 -27.30 27.55
C PRO A 900 -19.28 -28.02 27.98
N LEU A 901 -18.12 -27.38 27.79
CA LEU A 901 -16.86 -27.89 28.33
C LEU A 901 -16.98 -27.88 29.87
N GLY A 902 -16.87 -29.06 30.49
CA GLY A 902 -16.82 -29.20 31.94
C GLY A 902 -15.72 -28.31 32.53
N SER A 903 -16.06 -27.60 33.61
CA SER A 903 -15.21 -26.64 34.35
C SER A 903 -13.86 -27.19 34.74
#